data_AF-A0A090IFU3-F1
#
_entry.id   AF-A0A090IFU3-F1
#
_cell.length_a   1.000
_cell.length_b   1.000
_cell.length_c   1.000
_cell.angle_alpha   90.00
_cell.angle_beta   90.00
_cell.angle_gamma   90.00
#
_symmetry.space_group_name_H-M   'P 1'
#
loop_
_entity.id
_entity.type
_entity.pdbx_description
1 polymer ?
#
loop_
_entity_poly.entity_id
_entity_poly.type
_entity_poly.pdbx_seq_one_letter_code
_entity_poly.pdbx_strand_id
1 'polypeptide(L)'
;MKTVNSRFNYLFSSFVKSSLVASAVMLAGCGLEPQDNEKVEKPILTAEESRDELAKRRAKSLFDAHEFYSFPSNGQSDVAVNTSVLLSFSHPLDSFSAQDFSLIDSDGNVVEVTSVEVTEGSFATDSENPKTNGLAFKPTSALKAGEQYTVIYEISLINEGGDNKELIAERTAQDPLTFTTRLGKHSANFTLDTNGFYPTDDLPFTTFTSLRLRMTNEIDIKTLITGDSFKFQKIGSTEQVSGNLIAKGHYITFDPTVDLDVDATYELIVSSDVKDKVGNSFAGLEKTFTVLDSGDHAFKPMNVTLNNGYQESPYSGELINAVTIKSVLIGANDTTYVDSDLITELANLGNFDSSAPLVIRKGSILNSSNLTVKVGGEFPTGFDTGNIRMTNVSDATGYLINNTSSDHKYAPKQLHLFMDVAMTTDGYLENGKINGKANGGLSQNIMHLELMGTVRTEGPTMIIDAISEIDLKILGVDNAHAQVSFHMESYTEVETPPAAFDALSPVFHSTYPNVNTAHFSLGDNVTITYNEPLDLASLQNLILKDENGSAVETFISQDGASIIIDPTENLIPLTDYTVNGVIKDLAGNSTYVMQSFSTPNKEQGTEFEEHDEVTARYTAPMVEGMVPGYSCAFEDTDLGLDIAGRCAGGLTTDQKLNIFSLQEDRGIFVAFSQQMDEASIRLGEACNTGSFRVEIVEPNGSGNCIETVPGVLNYENKILTFSPSDNWQDQGSNVYRYSLISAEGETKGSVDCSMGEVLCSAQGYPLQTTLLKPDSHEDLGGPDMLMPFRAAPAGNLVFNPLMMPTTDTNRDYRWDEIKEEVVSGNFAKLSLLETGGALIRATVGCELDQTCSDDYAKTHISGFMPTEVGEYDIENNRIPVKIHAEQLISSNVNVAAMLGFFNIGLIESEVPTGTMIMRPKYSVVNGKTEVPTGYIIWNEEENRLNFKIDLDIYMDNPFMSVLGGLVTHNLHSYPLENVHLQGPLTFLDDGRMNIELSNLEQIKLDVVLNLSGFNSESGIARMTLAIAPGDMSLQQISQPMK
;
A
#
# COMPACT_ATOMS: atom_id res chain seq x y z
N MET A 1 41.55 45.44 38.15
CA MET A 1 42.46 46.11 37.18
C MET A 1 41.68 46.23 35.89
N LYS A 2 41.03 47.37 35.64
CA LYS A 2 41.54 48.47 34.79
C LYS A 2 41.99 48.02 33.40
N THR A 3 41.22 48.50 32.41
CA THR A 3 41.60 48.84 31.01
C THR A 3 42.07 47.71 30.11
N VAL A 4 41.13 47.13 29.32
CA VAL A 4 41.13 47.12 27.83
C VAL A 4 39.69 46.83 27.38
N ASN A 5 38.82 47.84 27.32
CA ASN A 5 37.47 47.67 26.77
C ASN A 5 36.97 49.03 26.24
N SER A 6 37.19 49.32 24.96
CA SER A 6 36.47 50.42 24.27
C SER A 6 36.62 50.47 22.74
N ARG A 7 37.16 49.47 22.03
CA ARG A 7 37.28 49.55 20.55
C ARG A 7 36.85 48.34 19.73
N PHE A 8 36.27 47.29 20.33
CA PHE A 8 35.77 46.12 19.57
C PHE A 8 34.23 46.00 19.49
N ASN A 9 33.47 46.67 20.35
CA ASN A 9 32.00 46.52 20.39
C ASN A 9 31.20 47.38 19.40
N TYR A 10 31.83 48.37 18.75
CA TYR A 10 31.11 49.22 17.79
C TYR A 10 31.05 48.63 16.37
N LEU A 11 31.94 47.70 16.02
CA LEU A 11 31.93 47.03 14.71
C LEU A 11 31.03 45.77 14.70
N PHE A 12 30.94 45.04 15.81
CA PHE A 12 30.07 43.86 15.91
C PHE A 12 28.58 44.22 16.05
N SER A 13 28.23 45.27 16.80
CA SER A 13 26.81 45.64 16.98
C SER A 13 26.20 46.38 15.77
N SER A 14 27.02 47.00 14.90
CA SER A 14 26.51 47.58 13.66
C SER A 14 26.36 46.55 12.54
N PHE A 15 27.20 45.51 12.51
CA PHE A 15 27.11 44.40 11.53
C PHE A 15 25.91 43.47 11.81
N VAL A 16 25.65 43.12 13.07
CA VAL A 16 24.50 42.26 13.43
C VAL A 16 23.16 42.99 13.25
N LYS A 17 23.12 44.31 13.45
CA LYS A 17 21.90 45.12 13.20
C LYS A 17 21.62 45.37 11.72
N SER A 18 22.62 45.30 10.84
CA SER A 18 22.40 45.56 9.41
C SER A 18 21.89 44.32 8.66
N SER A 19 22.31 43.11 9.05
CA SER A 19 21.79 41.85 8.50
C SER A 19 20.33 41.55 8.90
N LEU A 20 19.97 41.77 10.17
CA LEU A 20 18.59 41.60 10.68
C LEU A 20 17.61 42.62 10.09
N VAL A 21 18.05 43.87 9.88
CA VAL A 21 17.21 44.90 9.26
C VAL A 21 17.13 44.71 7.75
N ALA A 22 18.18 44.26 7.07
CA ALA A 22 18.12 43.96 5.63
C ALA A 22 17.16 42.79 5.34
N SER A 23 17.17 41.73 6.16
CA SER A 23 16.28 40.58 5.98
C SER A 23 14.80 40.93 6.22
N ALA A 24 14.49 41.73 7.24
CA ALA A 24 13.13 42.23 7.49
C ALA A 24 12.66 43.26 6.44
N VAL A 25 13.58 44.04 5.87
CA VAL A 25 13.28 45.06 4.84
C VAL A 25 13.12 44.42 3.45
N MET A 26 13.80 43.32 3.15
CA MET A 26 13.65 42.58 1.88
C MET A 26 12.42 41.66 1.86
N LEU A 27 12.05 41.02 2.98
CA LEU A 27 10.75 40.33 3.11
C LEU A 27 9.57 41.31 3.05
N ALA A 28 9.79 42.57 3.46
CA ALA A 28 8.86 43.68 3.30
C ALA A 28 9.14 44.52 2.02
N GLY A 29 9.44 43.88 0.88
CA GLY A 29 9.41 44.48 -0.45
C GLY A 29 10.20 45.78 -0.67
N CYS A 30 11.27 46.08 0.07
CA CYS A 30 12.05 47.31 -0.12
C CYS A 30 13.42 47.02 -0.78
N GLY A 31 13.44 47.03 -2.12
CA GLY A 31 14.67 47.13 -2.90
C GLY A 31 15.18 48.57 -2.99
N LEU A 32 16.37 48.82 -2.43
CA LEU A 32 17.24 49.94 -2.82
C LEU A 32 18.70 49.49 -2.71
N GLU A 33 19.30 49.09 -3.83
CA GLU A 33 20.76 48.98 -3.97
C GLU A 33 21.40 50.32 -4.35
N PRO A 34 22.64 50.60 -3.89
CA PRO A 34 23.40 51.79 -4.24
C PRO A 34 24.29 51.55 -5.48
N GLN A 35 23.95 52.19 -6.61
CA GLN A 35 24.84 52.27 -7.77
C GLN A 35 25.37 53.71 -7.92
N ASP A 36 26.69 53.83 -7.85
CA ASP A 36 27.44 55.05 -8.13
C ASP A 36 27.50 55.29 -9.66
N ASN A 37 27.29 56.55 -10.04
CA ASN A 37 27.61 57.17 -11.34
C ASN A 37 26.83 56.75 -12.60
N GLU A 38 25.60 57.25 -12.73
CA GLU A 38 25.20 57.95 -13.96
C GLU A 38 24.20 59.08 -13.65
N LYS A 39 24.54 60.31 -14.05
CA LYS A 39 23.70 61.49 -13.84
C LYS A 39 22.42 61.39 -14.66
N VAL A 40 21.34 60.96 -14.03
CA VAL A 40 19.98 61.32 -14.44
C VAL A 40 19.34 62.05 -13.27
N GLU A 41 19.08 63.34 -13.44
CA GLU A 41 18.28 64.14 -12.49
C GLU A 41 16.88 63.53 -12.39
N LYS A 42 16.66 62.62 -11.44
CA LYS A 42 15.31 62.39 -10.90
C LYS A 42 15.00 63.53 -9.93
N PRO A 43 13.80 64.14 -10.00
CA PRO A 43 13.43 65.19 -9.07
C PRO A 43 13.42 64.62 -7.65
N ILE A 44 14.13 65.27 -6.73
CA ILE A 44 14.07 64.95 -5.30
C ILE A 44 12.71 65.44 -4.81
N LEU A 45 11.76 64.52 -4.70
CA LEU A 45 10.46 64.77 -4.07
C LEU A 45 10.70 65.08 -2.59
N THR A 46 10.01 66.08 -2.05
CA THR A 46 9.97 66.30 -0.60
C THR A 46 9.37 65.08 0.12
N ALA A 47 9.61 64.92 1.42
CA ALA A 47 9.03 63.81 2.19
C ALA A 47 7.49 63.78 2.14
N GLU A 48 6.87 64.93 1.90
CA GLU A 48 5.42 65.09 1.75
C GLU A 48 4.97 64.69 0.34
N GLU A 49 5.70 65.08 -0.71
CA GLU A 49 5.43 64.64 -2.08
C GLU A 49 5.71 63.15 -2.28
N SER A 50 6.73 62.58 -1.63
CA SER A 50 6.96 61.13 -1.60
C SER A 50 5.84 60.39 -0.86
N ARG A 51 5.28 60.99 0.20
CA ARG A 51 4.12 60.42 0.90
C ARG A 51 2.85 60.51 0.07
N ASP A 52 2.64 61.60 -0.66
CA ASP A 52 1.50 61.75 -1.57
C ASP A 52 1.63 60.84 -2.80
N GLU A 53 2.83 60.65 -3.33
CA GLU A 53 3.06 59.71 -4.42
C GLU A 53 2.94 58.26 -3.94
N LEU A 54 3.42 57.94 -2.72
CA LEU A 54 3.21 56.66 -2.05
C LEU A 54 1.73 56.42 -1.73
N ALA A 55 0.98 57.46 -1.32
CA ALA A 55 -0.45 57.38 -1.05
C ALA A 55 -1.26 57.22 -2.35
N LYS A 56 -0.88 57.91 -3.43
CA LYS A 56 -1.48 57.72 -4.76
C LYS A 56 -1.14 56.35 -5.35
N ARG A 57 0.06 55.82 -5.12
CA ARG A 57 0.46 54.47 -5.52
C ARG A 57 -0.22 53.37 -4.69
N ARG A 58 -0.33 53.56 -3.36
CA ARG A 58 -1.14 52.70 -2.47
C ARG A 58 -2.61 52.72 -2.87
N ALA A 59 -3.17 53.90 -3.15
CA ALA A 59 -4.53 54.01 -3.64
C ALA A 59 -4.68 53.25 -4.96
N LYS A 60 -3.76 53.44 -5.92
CA LYS A 60 -3.76 52.70 -7.19
C LYS A 60 -3.66 51.17 -7.01
N SER A 61 -2.83 50.70 -6.08
CA SER A 61 -2.62 49.27 -5.84
C SER A 61 -3.72 48.61 -5.00
N LEU A 62 -4.49 49.40 -4.24
CA LEU A 62 -5.72 48.97 -3.58
C LEU A 62 -6.90 48.82 -4.55
N PHE A 63 -6.80 49.24 -5.82
CA PHE A 63 -7.90 49.13 -6.79
C PHE A 63 -7.93 47.82 -7.58
N ASP A 64 -6.80 47.15 -7.76
CA ASP A 64 -6.73 45.93 -8.57
C ASP A 64 -6.99 44.69 -7.67
N ALA A 65 -7.87 43.80 -8.13
CA ALA A 65 -8.28 42.59 -7.42
C ALA A 65 -7.54 41.37 -7.96
N HIS A 66 -6.80 40.67 -7.10
CA HIS A 66 -5.99 39.52 -7.46
C HIS A 66 -6.23 38.32 -6.53
N GLU A 67 -5.95 37.12 -7.05
CA GLU A 67 -5.63 35.94 -6.25
C GLU A 67 -4.27 36.12 -5.56
N PHE A 68 -4.19 35.78 -4.28
CA PHE A 68 -2.95 35.74 -3.50
C PHE A 68 -2.47 34.33 -3.21
N TYR A 69 -3.36 33.34 -3.17
CA TYR A 69 -3.01 31.94 -2.94
C TYR A 69 -4.02 31.02 -3.60
N SER A 70 -3.50 29.92 -4.15
CA SER A 70 -4.27 28.81 -4.65
C SER A 70 -3.64 27.49 -4.21
N PHE A 71 -4.48 26.53 -3.85
CA PHE A 71 -4.12 25.12 -3.70
C PHE A 71 -5.15 24.28 -4.45
N PRO A 72 -4.75 23.39 -5.38
CA PRO A 72 -3.41 23.27 -5.93
C PRO A 72 -2.91 24.58 -6.55
N SER A 73 -1.60 24.82 -6.54
CA SER A 73 -1.03 26.02 -7.17
C SER A 73 -1.11 25.92 -8.70
N ASN A 74 -1.10 27.06 -9.42
CA ASN A 74 -1.10 27.03 -10.88
C ASN A 74 0.12 26.28 -11.45
N GLY A 75 -0.15 25.29 -12.31
CA GLY A 75 0.84 24.39 -12.90
C GLY A 75 1.28 23.25 -11.98
N GLN A 76 0.72 23.13 -10.77
CA GLN A 76 1.03 22.02 -9.87
C GLN A 76 0.64 20.69 -10.52
N SER A 77 1.46 19.69 -10.28
CA SER A 77 1.29 18.35 -10.85
C SER A 77 1.43 17.33 -9.72
N ASP A 78 0.91 16.12 -9.91
CA ASP A 78 0.87 15.08 -8.86
C ASP A 78 -0.01 15.43 -7.65
N VAL A 79 -1.11 16.11 -7.95
CA VAL A 79 -2.15 16.47 -6.99
C VAL A 79 -3.04 15.25 -6.70
N ALA A 80 -3.49 15.04 -5.45
CA ALA A 80 -4.32 13.87 -5.16
C ALA A 80 -5.68 13.94 -5.91
N VAL A 81 -6.23 12.78 -6.25
CA VAL A 81 -7.54 12.71 -6.92
C VAL A 81 -8.70 13.17 -6.03
N ASN A 82 -8.51 13.18 -4.72
CA ASN A 82 -9.50 13.65 -3.73
C ASN A 82 -9.23 15.09 -3.26
N THR A 83 -8.41 15.84 -4.00
CA THR A 83 -7.99 17.19 -3.63
C THR A 83 -9.15 18.17 -3.52
N SER A 84 -8.99 19.18 -2.67
CA SER A 84 -9.84 20.36 -2.64
C SER A 84 -9.15 21.52 -3.34
N VAL A 85 -9.92 22.34 -4.05
CA VAL A 85 -9.45 23.61 -4.62
C VAL A 85 -9.70 24.72 -3.61
N LEU A 86 -8.65 25.40 -3.17
CA LEU A 86 -8.67 26.49 -2.20
C LEU A 86 -8.14 27.75 -2.86
N LEU A 87 -8.87 28.86 -2.74
CA LEU A 87 -8.51 30.16 -3.31
C LEU A 87 -8.54 31.22 -2.21
N SER A 88 -7.57 32.13 -2.22
CA SER A 88 -7.54 33.30 -1.34
C SER A 88 -7.26 34.57 -2.14
N PHE A 89 -7.96 35.65 -1.80
CA PHE A 89 -7.95 36.89 -2.55
C PHE A 89 -7.42 38.07 -1.76
N SER A 90 -6.95 39.06 -2.52
CA SER A 90 -6.47 40.37 -2.03
C SER A 90 -7.47 41.19 -1.22
N HIS A 91 -8.77 40.92 -1.36
CA HIS A 91 -9.84 41.67 -0.70
C HIS A 91 -10.97 40.73 -0.25
N PRO A 92 -11.79 41.14 0.73
CA PRO A 92 -12.95 40.37 1.13
C PRO A 92 -13.97 40.15 0.00
N LEU A 93 -14.75 39.08 0.08
CA LEU A 93 -15.79 38.71 -0.89
C LEU A 93 -17.04 39.60 -0.73
N ASP A 94 -17.58 40.20 -1.81
CA ASP A 94 -18.80 41.05 -1.76
C ASP A 94 -20.08 40.23 -1.82
N SER A 95 -20.17 39.41 -2.87
CA SER A 95 -21.22 38.42 -3.07
C SER A 95 -20.63 37.26 -3.85
N PHE A 96 -20.94 36.04 -3.45
CA PHE A 96 -20.47 34.83 -4.14
C PHE A 96 -21.65 33.97 -4.60
N SER A 97 -21.63 33.53 -5.85
CA SER A 97 -22.49 32.49 -6.40
C SER A 97 -21.64 31.29 -6.82
N ALA A 98 -22.10 30.06 -6.57
CA ALA A 98 -21.41 28.86 -7.05
C ALA A 98 -21.29 28.80 -8.59
N GLN A 99 -22.05 29.63 -9.33
CA GLN A 99 -21.94 29.79 -10.79
C GLN A 99 -20.70 30.59 -11.23
N ASP A 100 -20.06 31.29 -10.30
CA ASP A 100 -18.89 32.14 -10.55
C ASP A 100 -17.58 31.33 -10.55
N PHE A 101 -17.67 30.00 -10.41
CA PHE A 101 -16.57 29.05 -10.41
C PHE A 101 -16.90 27.85 -11.32
N SER A 102 -15.91 27.31 -12.00
CA SER A 102 -16.02 26.07 -12.76
C SER A 102 -14.69 25.31 -12.73
N LEU A 103 -14.75 24.04 -12.32
CA LEU A 103 -13.68 23.07 -12.51
C LEU A 103 -13.96 22.31 -13.80
N ILE A 104 -13.00 22.31 -14.73
CA ILE A 104 -13.16 21.77 -16.07
C ILE A 104 -12.12 20.66 -16.28
N ASP A 105 -12.56 19.52 -16.78
CA ASP A 105 -11.69 18.39 -17.16
C ASP A 105 -10.99 18.64 -18.51
N SER A 106 -10.12 17.71 -18.92
CA SER A 106 -9.33 17.88 -20.15
C SER A 106 -10.18 17.84 -21.44
N ASP A 107 -11.38 17.26 -21.38
CA ASP A 107 -12.35 17.19 -22.46
C ASP A 107 -13.25 18.45 -22.54
N GLY A 108 -13.16 19.35 -21.57
CA GLY A 108 -13.96 20.57 -21.48
C GLY A 108 -15.29 20.39 -20.74
N ASN A 109 -15.51 19.27 -20.04
CA ASN A 109 -16.69 19.03 -19.23
C ASN A 109 -16.53 19.67 -17.85
N VAL A 110 -17.63 20.18 -17.30
CA VAL A 110 -17.66 20.73 -15.93
C VAL A 110 -17.76 19.60 -14.93
N VAL A 111 -16.83 19.58 -13.96
CA VAL A 111 -16.81 18.67 -12.82
C VAL A 111 -17.78 19.16 -11.75
N GLU A 112 -18.59 18.27 -11.21
CA GLU A 112 -19.53 18.60 -10.13
C GLU A 112 -18.80 18.74 -8.79
N VAL A 113 -18.95 19.92 -8.15
CA VAL A 113 -18.34 20.26 -6.85
C VAL A 113 -19.42 20.39 -5.76
N THR A 114 -19.06 20.10 -4.51
CA THR A 114 -19.92 20.34 -3.34
C THR A 114 -20.17 21.83 -3.12
N SER A 115 -21.14 22.17 -2.28
CA SER A 115 -21.39 23.57 -1.89
C SER A 115 -20.12 24.24 -1.39
N VAL A 116 -19.94 25.49 -1.80
CA VAL A 116 -18.74 26.30 -1.54
C VAL A 116 -18.71 26.74 -0.09
N GLU A 117 -17.59 26.49 0.57
CA GLU A 117 -17.34 26.98 1.92
C GLU A 117 -16.52 28.27 1.84
N VAL A 118 -17.03 29.30 2.51
CA VAL A 118 -16.36 30.58 2.64
C VAL A 118 -15.50 30.51 3.89
N THR A 119 -14.17 30.61 3.75
CA THR A 119 -13.24 30.52 4.87
C THR A 119 -13.02 31.90 5.50
N GLU A 120 -12.95 31.94 6.84
CA GLU A 120 -12.66 33.16 7.60
C GLU A 120 -11.14 33.40 7.69
N GLY A 121 -10.70 34.66 7.48
CA GLY A 121 -9.49 35.16 8.12
C GLY A 121 -8.17 35.18 7.33
N SER A 122 -8.12 35.06 6.01
CA SER A 122 -6.88 35.41 5.27
C SER A 122 -6.82 36.92 4.93
N PHE A 123 -5.63 37.49 4.79
CA PHE A 123 -5.32 38.88 4.36
C PHE A 123 -6.17 40.08 4.84
N ALA A 124 -6.96 39.98 5.92
CA ALA A 124 -7.68 41.12 6.48
C ALA A 124 -6.71 42.00 7.29
N THR A 125 -6.35 43.16 6.77
CA THR A 125 -5.56 44.17 7.50
C THR A 125 -6.36 44.90 8.60
N ASP A 126 -7.60 44.50 8.87
CA ASP A 126 -8.46 45.07 9.90
C ASP A 126 -8.73 44.06 11.03
N SER A 127 -8.04 44.24 12.15
CA SER A 127 -8.21 43.44 13.36
C SER A 127 -9.59 43.59 14.01
N GLU A 128 -10.37 44.60 13.63
CA GLU A 128 -11.71 44.84 14.19
C GLU A 128 -12.85 44.29 13.30
N ASN A 129 -12.56 43.79 12.09
CA ASN A 129 -13.59 43.28 11.16
C ASN A 129 -13.03 42.25 10.15
N PRO A 130 -12.81 40.98 10.55
CA PRO A 130 -12.33 39.95 9.65
C PRO A 130 -13.46 39.55 8.69
N LYS A 131 -13.54 40.21 7.53
CA LYS A 131 -14.41 39.75 6.45
C LYS A 131 -13.73 38.62 5.70
N THR A 132 -14.53 37.67 5.22
CA THR A 132 -14.06 36.47 4.51
C THR A 132 -13.45 36.82 3.15
N ASN A 133 -12.34 36.18 2.81
CA ASN A 133 -11.58 36.46 1.59
C ASN A 133 -11.03 35.16 0.94
N GLY A 134 -11.45 33.99 1.43
CA GLY A 134 -11.09 32.69 0.90
C GLY A 134 -12.30 31.85 0.52
N LEU A 135 -12.09 30.92 -0.42
CA LEU A 135 -13.09 29.97 -0.92
C LEU A 135 -12.47 28.58 -1.01
N ALA A 136 -13.22 27.58 -0.55
CA ALA A 136 -12.88 26.17 -0.68
C ALA A 136 -13.95 25.43 -1.51
N PHE A 137 -13.48 24.63 -2.46
CA PHE A 137 -14.28 23.78 -3.34
C PHE A 137 -13.80 22.35 -3.22
N LYS A 138 -14.73 21.41 -3.08
CA LYS A 138 -14.40 19.99 -3.06
C LYS A 138 -15.17 19.26 -4.16
N PRO A 139 -14.52 18.45 -5.01
CA PRO A 139 -15.20 17.58 -5.94
C PRO A 139 -16.20 16.65 -5.23
N THR A 140 -17.36 16.40 -5.84
CA THR A 140 -18.37 15.47 -5.30
C THR A 140 -17.95 14.00 -5.40
N SER A 141 -17.03 13.71 -6.32
CA SER A 141 -16.42 12.41 -6.57
C SER A 141 -14.93 12.59 -6.82
N ALA A 142 -14.14 11.53 -6.65
CA ALA A 142 -12.72 11.56 -6.95
C ALA A 142 -12.48 12.00 -8.40
N LEU A 143 -11.51 12.89 -8.60
CA LEU A 143 -11.04 13.30 -9.92
C LEU A 143 -10.39 12.11 -10.64
N LYS A 144 -10.36 12.15 -11.97
CA LYS A 144 -9.64 11.15 -12.76
C LYS A 144 -8.15 11.32 -12.53
N ALA A 145 -7.43 10.21 -12.42
CA ALA A 145 -5.98 10.19 -12.20
C ALA A 145 -5.20 10.52 -13.48
N GLY A 146 -4.07 11.22 -13.36
CA GLY A 146 -3.21 11.63 -14.48
C GLY A 146 -3.82 12.67 -15.42
N GLU A 147 -4.90 13.33 -15.01
CA GLU A 147 -5.65 14.27 -15.84
C GLU A 147 -5.36 15.72 -15.46
N GLN A 148 -5.27 16.59 -16.46
CA GLN A 148 -5.17 18.03 -16.26
C GLN A 148 -6.55 18.65 -16.09
N TYR A 149 -6.71 19.43 -15.03
CA TYR A 149 -7.90 20.20 -14.74
C TYR A 149 -7.63 21.70 -14.85
N THR A 150 -8.64 22.44 -15.29
CA THR A 150 -8.63 23.90 -15.34
C THR A 150 -9.66 24.47 -14.38
N VAL A 151 -9.24 25.38 -13.52
CA VAL A 151 -10.11 26.15 -12.64
C VAL A 151 -10.34 27.51 -13.27
N ILE A 152 -11.61 27.86 -13.47
CA ILE A 152 -12.05 29.17 -13.98
C ILE A 152 -12.93 29.81 -12.92
N TYR A 153 -12.67 31.07 -12.59
CA TYR A 153 -13.50 31.84 -11.67
C TYR A 153 -13.60 33.32 -12.06
N GLU A 154 -14.70 33.96 -11.64
CA GLU A 154 -14.96 35.40 -11.78
C GLU A 154 -15.60 35.94 -10.49
N ILE A 155 -14.79 36.34 -9.52
CA ILE A 155 -15.27 36.62 -8.17
C ILE A 155 -15.26 38.12 -7.87
N SER A 156 -16.42 38.63 -7.44
CA SER A 156 -16.60 40.02 -7.04
C SER A 156 -16.17 40.26 -5.59
N LEU A 157 -15.30 41.26 -5.37
CA LEU A 157 -14.73 41.60 -4.07
C LEU A 157 -15.29 42.92 -3.51
N ILE A 158 -15.30 43.07 -2.18
CA ILE A 158 -15.83 44.24 -1.49
C ILE A 158 -15.04 45.48 -1.88
N ASN A 159 -15.79 46.49 -2.30
CA ASN A 159 -15.26 47.82 -2.55
C ASN A 159 -15.06 48.55 -1.23
N GLU A 160 -13.80 48.82 -0.85
CA GLU A 160 -13.50 49.71 0.27
C GLU A 160 -13.80 51.17 -0.11
N GLY A 161 -15.07 51.55 0.00
CA GLY A 161 -15.50 52.93 -0.04
C GLY A 161 -15.69 53.48 1.37
N GLY A 162 -14.79 54.35 1.83
CA GLY A 162 -15.22 55.40 2.78
C GLY A 162 -16.33 56.25 2.14
N ASP A 163 -16.94 57.19 2.90
CA ASP A 163 -18.10 58.03 2.50
C ASP A 163 -18.01 58.78 1.13
N ASN A 164 -16.91 58.66 0.40
CA ASN A 164 -16.70 59.21 -0.94
C ASN A 164 -17.25 58.28 -2.04
N LYS A 165 -18.45 58.63 -2.55
CA LYS A 165 -19.11 57.98 -3.69
C LYS A 165 -18.38 58.09 -5.04
N GLU A 166 -17.26 58.82 -5.13
CA GLU A 166 -16.42 58.93 -6.33
C GLU A 166 -15.36 57.80 -6.46
N LEU A 167 -15.27 56.87 -5.50
CA LEU A 167 -14.25 55.79 -5.46
C LEU A 167 -14.83 54.36 -5.58
N ILE A 168 -16.05 54.21 -6.10
CA ILE A 168 -16.67 52.90 -6.32
C ILE A 168 -16.20 52.36 -7.68
N ALA A 169 -15.18 51.51 -7.69
CA ALA A 169 -14.80 50.70 -8.84
C ALA A 169 -15.29 49.27 -8.61
N GLU A 170 -15.87 48.58 -9.60
CA GLU A 170 -16.14 47.14 -9.51
C GLU A 170 -14.80 46.39 -9.45
N ARG A 171 -14.63 45.51 -8.45
CA ARG A 171 -13.42 44.73 -8.21
C ARG A 171 -13.72 43.26 -8.48
N THR A 172 -13.05 42.69 -9.47
CA THR A 172 -13.26 41.30 -9.86
C THR A 172 -11.92 40.61 -10.05
N ALA A 173 -11.72 39.48 -9.37
CA ALA A 173 -10.56 38.61 -9.55
C ALA A 173 -10.90 37.52 -10.59
N GLN A 174 -10.03 37.35 -11.59
CA GLN A 174 -10.20 36.42 -12.72
C GLN A 174 -8.82 35.96 -13.22
N ASP A 175 -8.28 34.91 -12.63
CA ASP A 175 -7.01 34.31 -13.08
C ASP A 175 -7.21 32.79 -13.19
N PRO A 176 -7.43 32.23 -14.39
CA PRO A 176 -7.60 30.78 -14.51
C PRO A 176 -6.29 30.08 -14.15
N LEU A 177 -6.40 28.96 -13.44
CA LEU A 177 -5.26 28.12 -13.08
C LEU A 177 -5.46 26.69 -13.56
N THR A 178 -4.36 25.98 -13.69
CA THR A 178 -4.35 24.57 -14.09
C THR A 178 -3.61 23.72 -13.08
N PHE A 179 -4.02 22.46 -12.91
CA PHE A 179 -3.25 21.48 -12.16
C PHE A 179 -3.43 20.09 -12.78
N THR A 180 -2.49 19.17 -12.50
CA THR A 180 -2.56 17.79 -13.00
C THR A 180 -2.63 16.83 -11.83
N THR A 181 -3.62 15.94 -11.84
CA THR A 181 -3.77 14.91 -10.82
C THR A 181 -2.69 13.85 -10.94
N ARG A 182 -2.39 13.20 -9.81
CA ARG A 182 -1.45 12.08 -9.67
C ARG A 182 -1.76 10.98 -10.66
N LEU A 183 -0.70 10.39 -11.22
CA LEU A 183 -0.80 9.24 -12.11
C LEU A 183 -1.37 8.05 -11.31
N GLY A 184 -2.47 7.49 -11.81
CA GLY A 184 -3.09 6.31 -11.21
C GLY A 184 -2.66 5.00 -11.86
N LYS A 185 -1.85 5.05 -12.92
CA LYS A 185 -1.55 3.91 -13.80
C LYS A 185 -0.16 3.97 -14.41
N HIS A 186 0.36 2.79 -14.74
CA HIS A 186 1.59 2.61 -15.50
C HIS A 186 1.41 3.07 -16.95
N SER A 187 2.35 3.87 -17.44
CA SER A 187 2.44 4.26 -18.85
C SER A 187 3.21 3.19 -19.65
N ALA A 188 2.82 2.94 -20.90
CA ALA A 188 3.61 2.09 -21.79
C ALA A 188 5.01 2.67 -22.09
N ASN A 189 5.19 3.97 -21.90
CA ASN A 189 6.47 4.66 -22.01
C ASN A 189 6.96 5.04 -20.62
N PHE A 190 8.08 4.48 -20.18
CA PHE A 190 8.72 4.84 -18.91
C PHE A 190 9.61 6.07 -19.07
N THR A 191 9.09 7.23 -18.63
CA THR A 191 9.76 8.54 -18.75
C THR A 191 9.61 9.37 -17.48
N LEU A 192 10.18 10.58 -17.46
CA LEU A 192 9.81 11.59 -16.48
C LEU A 192 8.36 12.00 -16.71
N ASP A 193 7.65 12.25 -15.62
CA ASP A 193 6.33 12.88 -15.67
C ASP A 193 6.44 14.37 -16.07
N THR A 194 5.31 14.98 -16.44
CA THR A 194 5.20 16.42 -16.71
C THR A 194 5.61 17.20 -15.46
N ASN A 195 6.60 18.10 -15.60
CA ASN A 195 7.24 18.79 -14.46
C ASN A 195 7.82 17.85 -13.40
N GLY A 196 8.10 16.59 -13.75
CA GLY A 196 8.62 15.57 -12.85
C GLY A 196 10.10 15.73 -12.49
N PHE A 197 10.71 16.89 -12.67
CA PHE A 197 12.08 17.16 -12.22
C PHE A 197 12.09 18.42 -11.36
N TYR A 198 12.59 18.30 -10.13
CA TYR A 198 12.72 19.41 -9.20
C TYR A 198 14.14 19.48 -8.60
N PRO A 199 14.73 20.68 -8.45
CA PRO A 199 14.18 21.98 -8.86
C PRO A 199 14.07 22.13 -10.39
N THR A 200 13.09 22.92 -10.84
CA THR A 200 12.90 23.25 -12.26
C THR A 200 14.02 24.17 -12.76
N ASP A 201 14.19 24.27 -14.09
CA ASP A 201 15.32 25.00 -14.69
C ASP A 201 15.31 26.52 -14.43
N ASP A 202 14.18 27.07 -14.02
CA ASP A 202 14.00 28.48 -13.63
C ASP A 202 14.32 28.77 -12.15
N LEU A 203 14.50 27.73 -11.34
CA LEU A 203 14.84 27.86 -9.92
C LEU A 203 16.36 27.81 -9.69
N PRO A 204 16.89 28.59 -8.73
CA PRO A 204 18.32 28.57 -8.43
C PRO A 204 18.80 27.21 -7.92
N PHE A 205 19.91 26.71 -8.49
CA PHE A 205 20.58 25.50 -8.01
C PHE A 205 21.73 25.89 -7.08
N THR A 206 21.68 25.50 -5.80
CA THR A 206 22.63 25.93 -4.76
C THR A 206 23.37 24.76 -4.11
N THR A 207 24.19 25.08 -3.10
CA THR A 207 25.06 24.11 -2.43
C THR A 207 24.31 23.00 -1.70
N PHE A 208 23.11 23.26 -1.18
CA PHE A 208 22.30 22.31 -0.41
C PHE A 208 21.11 21.73 -1.21
N THR A 209 21.14 21.82 -2.54
CA THR A 209 20.02 21.33 -3.37
C THR A 209 20.00 19.80 -3.46
N SER A 210 18.87 19.19 -3.09
CA SER A 210 18.56 17.79 -3.37
C SER A 210 17.85 17.66 -4.73
N LEU A 211 18.08 16.56 -5.44
CA LEU A 211 17.47 16.28 -6.75
C LEU A 211 16.24 15.41 -6.57
N ARG A 212 15.13 15.76 -7.21
CA ARG A 212 13.86 15.04 -7.12
C ARG A 212 13.34 14.72 -8.52
N LEU A 213 13.11 13.44 -8.78
CA LEU A 213 12.57 12.94 -10.05
C LEU A 213 11.26 12.19 -9.79
N ARG A 214 10.22 12.53 -10.54
CA ARG A 214 8.93 11.84 -10.59
C ARG A 214 8.78 11.19 -11.96
N MET A 215 8.58 9.89 -11.94
CA MET A 215 8.48 9.05 -13.14
C MET A 215 7.03 8.76 -13.50
N THR A 216 6.80 8.30 -14.73
CA THR A 216 5.47 7.88 -15.20
C THR A 216 5.02 6.53 -14.64
N ASN A 217 5.94 5.73 -14.11
CA ASN A 217 5.73 4.34 -13.69
C ASN A 217 6.43 4.07 -12.34
N GLU A 218 5.99 3.03 -11.62
CA GLU A 218 6.71 2.54 -10.45
C GLU A 218 8.09 2.01 -10.84
N ILE A 219 9.12 2.46 -10.12
CA ILE A 219 10.51 2.14 -10.40
C ILE A 219 10.83 0.75 -9.82
N ASP A 220 11.50 -0.10 -10.60
CA ASP A 220 12.21 -1.25 -10.05
C ASP A 220 13.50 -0.74 -9.39
N ILE A 221 13.46 -0.59 -8.07
CA ILE A 221 14.57 -0.07 -7.27
C ILE A 221 15.83 -0.94 -7.36
N LYS A 222 15.74 -2.22 -7.76
CA LYS A 222 16.90 -3.09 -7.98
C LYS A 222 17.77 -2.62 -9.15
N THR A 223 17.16 -1.91 -10.10
CA THR A 223 17.85 -1.36 -11.27
C THR A 223 18.45 0.03 -11.03
N LEU A 224 18.16 0.65 -9.87
CA LEU A 224 18.62 1.99 -9.53
C LEU A 224 19.93 1.92 -8.73
N ILE A 225 21.06 1.91 -9.44
CA ILE A 225 22.39 1.66 -8.90
C ILE A 225 23.20 2.97 -8.92
N THR A 226 23.52 3.46 -7.72
CA THR A 226 24.36 4.65 -7.51
C THR A 226 25.75 4.46 -8.13
N GLY A 227 26.18 5.42 -8.95
CA GLY A 227 27.45 5.38 -9.66
C GLY A 227 27.43 4.51 -10.92
N ASP A 228 26.29 3.89 -11.28
CA ASP A 228 26.12 3.14 -12.51
C ASP A 228 24.90 3.62 -13.32
N SER A 229 23.70 3.11 -13.02
CA SER A 229 22.48 3.51 -13.74
C SER A 229 21.98 4.90 -13.31
N PHE A 230 22.35 5.35 -12.11
CA PHE A 230 22.20 6.71 -11.61
C PHE A 230 23.57 7.31 -11.27
N LYS A 231 23.98 8.36 -11.96
CA LYS A 231 25.25 9.06 -11.73
C LYS A 231 25.01 10.53 -11.48
N PHE A 232 25.51 11.03 -10.36
CA PHE A 232 25.60 12.47 -10.09
C PHE A 232 27.04 12.81 -9.76
N GLN A 233 27.71 13.53 -10.64
CA GLN A 233 29.16 13.72 -10.60
C GLN A 233 29.54 15.14 -10.99
N LYS A 234 30.69 15.60 -10.49
CA LYS A 234 31.27 16.88 -10.91
C LYS A 234 31.83 16.77 -12.32
N ILE A 235 31.54 17.72 -13.21
CA ILE A 235 32.04 17.70 -14.59
C ILE A 235 33.58 17.69 -14.58
N GLY A 236 34.15 16.74 -15.34
CA GLY A 236 35.59 16.49 -15.37
C GLY A 236 36.09 15.48 -14.34
N SER A 237 35.20 14.98 -13.47
CA SER A 237 35.39 13.81 -12.62
C SER A 237 34.50 12.66 -13.09
N THR A 238 34.87 11.43 -12.73
CA THR A 238 34.00 10.23 -12.84
C THR A 238 33.59 9.73 -11.45
N GLU A 239 33.87 10.52 -10.41
CA GLU A 239 33.54 10.19 -9.03
C GLU A 239 32.09 10.58 -8.73
N GLN A 240 31.33 9.59 -8.27
CA GLN A 240 29.97 9.78 -7.78
C GLN A 240 30.00 10.65 -6.52
N VAL A 241 29.17 11.70 -6.49
CA VAL A 241 28.92 12.48 -5.28
C VAL A 241 28.31 11.56 -4.21
N SER A 242 28.87 11.58 -3.00
CA SER A 242 28.30 10.86 -1.86
C SER A 242 26.93 11.46 -1.52
N GLY A 243 25.92 10.61 -1.39
CA GLY A 243 24.56 11.02 -1.09
C GLY A 243 23.64 9.84 -0.84
N ASN A 244 22.45 10.14 -0.35
CA ASN A 244 21.37 9.16 -0.18
C ASN A 244 20.54 9.12 -1.46
N LEU A 245 20.47 7.97 -2.10
CA LEU A 245 19.54 7.71 -3.20
C LEU A 245 18.34 6.95 -2.64
N ILE A 246 17.20 7.63 -2.58
CA ILE A 246 15.96 7.12 -1.99
C ILE A 246 14.94 6.99 -3.11
N ALA A 247 14.33 5.82 -3.27
CA ALA A 247 13.29 5.60 -4.26
C ALA A 247 12.12 4.81 -3.67
N LYS A 248 10.90 5.21 -4.02
CA LYS A 248 9.66 4.50 -3.68
C LYS A 248 8.57 4.88 -4.66
N GLY A 249 7.84 3.89 -5.17
CA GLY A 249 6.81 4.10 -6.19
C GLY A 249 7.41 4.78 -7.41
N HIS A 250 6.87 5.95 -7.77
CA HIS A 250 7.29 6.73 -8.94
C HIS A 250 8.38 7.78 -8.61
N TYR A 251 8.82 7.84 -7.35
CA TYR A 251 9.64 8.94 -6.84
C TYR A 251 11.08 8.52 -6.62
N ILE A 252 12.02 9.39 -7.01
CA ILE A 252 13.44 9.31 -6.68
C ILE A 252 13.86 10.62 -6.03
N THR A 253 14.58 10.54 -4.92
CA THR A 253 15.33 11.65 -4.35
C THR A 253 16.80 11.28 -4.27
N PHE A 254 17.68 12.17 -4.73
CA PHE A 254 19.10 12.11 -4.43
C PHE A 254 19.51 13.31 -3.58
N ASP A 255 20.01 13.02 -2.38
CA ASP A 255 20.38 14.00 -1.38
C ASP A 255 21.88 13.94 -1.05
N PRO A 256 22.69 14.93 -1.46
CA PRO A 256 24.12 14.96 -1.17
C PRO A 256 24.42 14.91 0.33
N THR A 257 25.41 14.12 0.75
CA THR A 257 25.82 14.04 2.17
C THR A 257 26.51 15.32 2.65
N VAL A 258 27.05 16.10 1.71
CA VAL A 258 27.73 17.37 1.96
C VAL A 258 27.29 18.38 0.92
N ASP A 259 27.24 19.65 1.35
CA ASP A 259 26.97 20.79 0.47
C ASP A 259 27.93 20.78 -0.73
N LEU A 260 27.37 21.01 -1.92
CA LEU A 260 28.07 21.04 -3.20
C LEU A 260 29.02 22.24 -3.30
N ASP A 261 30.11 22.07 -4.06
CA ASP A 261 31.06 23.15 -4.31
C ASP A 261 30.44 24.33 -5.09
N VAL A 262 30.56 25.55 -4.55
CA VAL A 262 30.19 26.81 -5.22
C VAL A 262 30.93 26.97 -6.55
N ASP A 263 30.25 27.50 -7.57
CA ASP A 263 30.72 27.74 -8.95
C ASP A 263 31.17 26.47 -9.71
N ALA A 264 31.03 25.29 -9.11
CA ALA A 264 31.28 24.04 -9.80
C ALA A 264 30.08 23.62 -10.66
N THR A 265 30.38 22.85 -11.70
CA THR A 265 29.36 22.26 -12.56
C THR A 265 29.24 20.77 -12.28
N TYR A 266 28.01 20.31 -12.07
CA TYR A 266 27.67 18.91 -11.84
C TYR A 266 26.76 18.40 -12.96
N GLU A 267 26.83 17.11 -13.21
CA GLU A 267 26.04 16.41 -14.23
C GLU A 267 25.29 15.25 -13.56
N LEU A 268 23.99 15.19 -13.84
CA LEU A 268 23.13 14.05 -13.54
C LEU A 268 22.95 13.24 -14.81
N ILE A 269 23.23 11.94 -14.73
CA ILE A 269 22.99 10.95 -15.78
C ILE A 269 22.15 9.82 -15.18
N VAL A 270 20.92 9.67 -15.67
CA VAL A 270 20.08 8.51 -15.40
C VAL A 270 19.95 7.74 -16.72
N SER A 271 20.47 6.52 -16.75
CA SER A 271 20.56 5.73 -17.98
C SER A 271 19.29 4.94 -18.29
N SER A 272 19.25 4.30 -19.45
CA SER A 272 18.18 3.36 -19.84
C SER A 272 18.22 2.02 -19.09
N ASP A 273 19.22 1.81 -18.23
CA ASP A 273 19.31 0.60 -17.41
C ASP A 273 18.38 0.67 -16.19
N VAL A 274 17.92 1.87 -15.81
CA VAL A 274 16.80 2.02 -14.85
C VAL A 274 15.54 1.50 -15.52
N LYS A 275 14.81 0.63 -14.83
CA LYS A 275 13.56 0.04 -15.31
C LYS A 275 12.39 0.33 -14.38
N ASP A 276 11.19 0.24 -14.93
CA ASP A 276 9.99 0.12 -14.12
C ASP A 276 9.78 -1.33 -13.66
N LYS A 277 8.81 -1.57 -12.79
CA LYS A 277 8.49 -2.92 -12.27
C LYS A 277 8.10 -3.95 -13.34
N VAL A 278 7.79 -3.52 -14.56
CA VAL A 278 7.44 -4.43 -15.66
C VAL A 278 8.60 -4.64 -16.64
N GLY A 279 9.75 -4.04 -16.37
CA GLY A 279 10.98 -4.19 -17.13
C GLY A 279 11.14 -3.23 -18.31
N ASN A 280 10.27 -2.22 -18.47
CA ASN A 280 10.47 -1.17 -19.46
C ASN A 280 11.69 -0.33 -19.08
N SER A 281 12.57 -0.06 -20.05
CA SER A 281 13.72 0.82 -19.85
C SER A 281 13.31 2.29 -19.81
N PHE A 282 13.93 3.05 -18.90
CA PHE A 282 13.79 4.49 -18.83
C PHE A 282 14.33 5.13 -20.11
N ALA A 283 13.70 6.20 -20.59
CA ALA A 283 14.15 6.92 -21.78
C ALA A 283 15.55 7.57 -21.63
N GLY A 284 16.04 7.70 -20.39
CA GLY A 284 17.29 8.35 -20.04
C GLY A 284 17.11 9.84 -19.73
N LEU A 285 18.00 10.37 -18.90
CA LEU A 285 18.04 11.77 -18.51
C LEU A 285 19.49 12.22 -18.37
N GLU A 286 19.85 13.31 -19.03
CA GLU A 286 21.10 14.02 -18.81
C GLU A 286 20.78 15.48 -18.48
N LYS A 287 21.25 15.96 -17.33
CA LYS A 287 21.13 17.37 -16.92
C LYS A 287 22.44 17.89 -16.35
N THR A 288 22.70 19.18 -16.55
CA THR A 288 23.87 19.86 -16.04
C THR A 288 23.46 21.03 -15.18
N PHE A 289 24.10 21.19 -14.03
CA PHE A 289 23.82 22.23 -13.03
C PHE A 289 25.07 23.02 -12.72
N THR A 290 24.95 24.34 -12.61
CA THR A 290 26.02 25.19 -12.05
C THR A 290 25.58 25.63 -10.67
N VAL A 291 26.40 25.32 -9.66
CA VAL A 291 26.08 25.59 -8.26
C VAL A 291 26.30 27.07 -7.96
N LEU A 292 25.22 27.74 -7.57
CA LEU A 292 25.23 29.13 -7.14
C LEU A 292 25.60 29.24 -5.66
N ASP A 293 26.30 30.32 -5.32
CA ASP A 293 26.60 30.68 -3.93
C ASP A 293 25.31 31.08 -3.19
N SER A 294 24.91 30.26 -2.21
CA SER A 294 23.77 30.56 -1.33
C SER A 294 24.01 31.78 -0.43
N GLY A 295 25.26 32.23 -0.30
CA GLY A 295 25.68 33.30 0.60
C GLY A 295 25.57 32.91 2.08
N ASP A 296 25.66 33.89 2.98
CA ASP A 296 25.45 33.64 4.41
C ASP A 296 24.00 33.20 4.67
N HIS A 297 23.81 32.03 5.30
CA HIS A 297 22.49 31.51 5.64
C HIS A 297 21.88 32.26 6.82
N ALA A 298 20.61 32.62 6.70
CA ALA A 298 19.81 33.09 7.82
C ALA A 298 19.14 31.89 8.50
N PHE A 299 19.50 31.63 9.75
CA PHE A 299 18.84 30.60 10.56
C PHE A 299 17.50 31.13 11.08
N LYS A 300 16.44 30.40 10.75
CA LYS A 300 15.06 30.67 11.14
C LYS A 300 14.47 29.43 11.79
N PRO A 301 14.59 29.31 13.12
CA PRO A 301 13.81 28.33 13.88
C PRO A 301 12.33 28.63 13.69
N MET A 302 11.58 27.62 13.26
CA MET A 302 10.14 27.65 13.02
C MET A 302 9.46 26.72 14.01
N ASN A 303 8.53 27.23 14.79
CA ASN A 303 7.74 26.44 15.72
C ASN A 303 6.43 26.02 15.04
N VAL A 304 6.13 24.73 15.11
CA VAL A 304 4.86 24.12 14.75
C VAL A 304 4.16 23.81 16.07
N THR A 305 3.17 24.61 16.44
CA THR A 305 2.52 24.44 17.74
C THR A 305 1.41 23.41 17.65
N LEU A 306 1.36 22.51 18.63
CA LEU A 306 0.23 21.61 18.81
C LEU A 306 -1.10 22.36 18.90
N ASN A 307 -2.05 22.00 18.03
CA ASN A 307 -3.39 22.56 18.05
C ASN A 307 -4.23 21.95 19.18
N ASN A 308 -5.04 22.77 19.85
CA ASN A 308 -5.94 22.35 20.92
C ASN A 308 -7.33 21.88 20.41
N GLY A 309 -7.46 21.64 19.10
CA GLY A 309 -8.68 21.16 18.45
C GLY A 309 -9.67 22.25 18.02
N TYR A 310 -9.24 23.52 17.98
CA TYR A 310 -10.13 24.66 17.66
C TYR A 310 -9.55 25.66 16.65
N GLN A 311 -8.25 25.59 16.35
CA GLN A 311 -7.63 26.54 15.44
C GLN A 311 -7.75 26.02 14.01
N GLU A 312 -8.52 26.70 13.19
CA GLU A 312 -8.70 26.34 11.78
C GLU A 312 -7.71 27.10 10.90
N SER A 313 -7.35 26.48 9.79
CA SER A 313 -6.53 27.06 8.75
C SER A 313 -7.31 28.19 8.08
N PRO A 314 -6.70 29.38 7.92
CA PRO A 314 -7.36 30.48 7.20
C PRO A 314 -7.57 30.16 5.71
N TYR A 315 -6.95 29.08 5.20
CA TYR A 315 -7.05 28.67 3.81
C TYR A 315 -8.04 27.52 3.61
N SER A 316 -7.90 26.44 4.40
CA SER A 316 -8.70 25.23 4.18
C SER A 316 -9.94 25.11 5.07
N GLY A 317 -10.03 25.87 6.17
CA GLY A 317 -11.05 25.65 7.21
C GLY A 317 -10.80 24.39 8.06
N GLU A 318 -9.83 23.54 7.69
CA GLU A 318 -9.41 22.38 8.48
C GLU A 318 -8.49 22.80 9.62
N LEU A 319 -8.37 21.98 10.67
CA LEU A 319 -7.51 22.28 11.81
C LEU A 319 -6.03 22.45 11.39
N ILE A 320 -5.38 23.54 11.83
CA ILE A 320 -3.93 23.72 11.62
C ILE A 320 -3.13 22.71 12.44
N ASN A 321 -1.95 22.32 11.95
CA ASN A 321 -1.03 21.40 12.59
C ASN A 321 -1.73 20.10 13.06
N ALA A 322 -2.64 19.60 12.23
CA ALA A 322 -3.42 18.41 12.50
C ALA A 322 -3.52 17.55 11.22
N VAL A 323 -3.58 16.24 11.42
CA VAL A 323 -3.71 15.25 10.35
C VAL A 323 -4.96 14.42 10.63
N THR A 324 -5.97 14.54 9.76
CA THR A 324 -7.18 13.72 9.83
C THR A 324 -7.08 12.60 8.81
N ILE A 325 -6.89 11.38 9.29
CA ILE A 325 -6.73 10.20 8.42
C ILE A 325 -8.10 9.60 8.17
N LYS A 326 -8.49 9.49 6.90
CA LYS A 326 -9.75 8.87 6.48
C LYS A 326 -9.47 7.59 5.72
N SER A 327 -9.96 6.47 6.23
CA SER A 327 -9.81 5.15 5.59
C SER A 327 -10.93 4.19 6.01
N VAL A 328 -11.12 3.09 5.28
CA VAL A 328 -12.16 2.10 5.62
C VAL A 328 -11.78 1.35 6.89
N LEU A 329 -10.49 1.05 7.09
CA LEU A 329 -10.02 0.36 8.28
C LEU A 329 -10.02 1.26 9.52
N ILE A 330 -9.45 2.47 9.45
CA ILE A 330 -9.34 3.38 10.62
C ILE A 330 -10.60 4.23 10.84
N GLY A 331 -11.45 4.42 9.84
CA GLY A 331 -12.59 5.34 9.90
C GLY A 331 -12.27 6.77 9.48
N ALA A 332 -13.22 7.68 9.71
CA ALA A 332 -13.20 9.04 9.16
C ALA A 332 -12.95 10.18 10.19
N ASN A 333 -12.85 9.86 11.48
CA ASN A 333 -12.92 10.84 12.57
C ASN A 333 -11.68 10.91 13.47
N ASP A 334 -10.62 10.16 13.17
CA ASP A 334 -9.42 10.16 14.00
C ASP A 334 -8.43 11.22 13.49
N THR A 335 -8.18 12.22 14.33
CA THR A 335 -7.27 13.35 14.07
C THR A 335 -6.09 13.27 15.02
N THR A 336 -4.88 13.36 14.49
CA THR A 336 -3.66 13.53 15.28
C THR A 336 -3.14 14.96 15.16
N TYR A 337 -2.45 15.44 16.19
CA TYR A 337 -1.94 16.81 16.26
C TYR A 337 -0.42 16.81 16.17
N VAL A 338 0.15 17.75 15.43
CA VAL A 338 1.58 17.85 15.14
C VAL A 338 2.22 18.96 15.98
N ASP A 339 3.40 18.67 16.54
CA ASP A 339 4.22 19.58 17.33
C ASP A 339 5.70 19.40 16.96
N SER A 340 6.40 20.50 16.67
CA SER A 340 7.81 20.44 16.28
C SER A 340 8.51 21.79 16.33
N ASP A 341 9.84 21.74 16.48
CA ASP A 341 10.76 22.83 16.19
C ASP A 341 11.60 22.47 14.96
N LEU A 342 11.40 23.21 13.87
CA LEU A 342 12.12 23.01 12.61
C LEU A 342 13.19 24.10 12.46
N ILE A 343 14.43 23.70 12.23
CA ILE A 343 15.51 24.65 11.96
C ILE A 343 15.57 24.86 10.44
N THR A 344 15.09 26.01 9.98
CA THR A 344 15.14 26.39 8.56
C THR A 344 16.36 27.26 8.28
N GLU A 345 17.16 26.87 7.29
CA GLU A 345 18.24 27.68 6.74
C GLU A 345 17.73 28.37 5.47
N LEU A 346 17.77 29.70 5.43
CA LEU A 346 17.37 30.50 4.27
C LEU A 346 18.61 31.10 3.61
N ALA A 347 18.74 30.93 2.29
CA ALA A 347 19.80 31.58 1.52
C ALA A 347 19.71 33.11 1.61
N ASN A 348 20.80 33.79 1.27
CA ASN A 348 20.85 35.24 1.34
C ASN A 348 19.83 35.87 0.37
N LEU A 349 18.78 36.47 0.91
CA LEU A 349 17.70 37.11 0.14
C LEU A 349 18.20 38.12 -0.89
N GLY A 350 19.30 38.84 -0.60
CA GLY A 350 19.85 39.83 -1.53
C GLY A 350 20.54 39.23 -2.76
N ASN A 351 20.91 37.95 -2.71
CA ASN A 351 21.43 37.22 -3.87
C ASN A 351 20.29 36.58 -4.70
N PHE A 352 19.11 36.44 -4.12
CA PHE A 352 17.97 35.68 -4.67
C PHE A 352 16.65 36.43 -4.51
N ASP A 353 16.50 37.56 -5.20
CA ASP A 353 15.33 38.44 -5.07
C ASP A 353 14.00 37.75 -5.47
N SER A 354 14.01 36.93 -6.53
CA SER A 354 12.82 36.29 -7.11
C SER A 354 12.46 34.95 -6.47
N SER A 355 13.45 34.17 -6.07
CA SER A 355 13.32 32.75 -5.71
C SER A 355 14.40 32.39 -4.71
N ALA A 356 14.16 32.65 -3.43
CA ALA A 356 15.16 32.41 -2.39
C ALA A 356 15.16 30.95 -1.93
N PRO A 357 16.26 30.19 -2.11
CA PRO A 357 16.35 28.81 -1.68
C PRO A 357 16.34 28.67 -0.16
N LEU A 358 15.72 27.61 0.35
CA LEU A 358 15.72 27.25 1.77
C LEU A 358 15.88 25.74 1.96
N VAL A 359 16.39 25.35 3.13
CA VAL A 359 16.55 23.95 3.51
C VAL A 359 16.20 23.72 4.98
N ILE A 360 15.53 22.60 5.24
CA ILE A 360 15.40 22.00 6.58
C ILE A 360 16.20 20.70 6.53
N ARG A 361 17.24 20.60 7.35
CA ARG A 361 18.20 19.50 7.27
C ARG A 361 17.56 18.14 7.59
N LYS A 362 18.10 17.11 6.95
CA LYS A 362 17.84 15.69 7.22
C LYS A 362 17.91 15.41 8.72
N GLY A 363 17.01 14.56 9.20
CA GLY A 363 16.88 14.20 10.62
C GLY A 363 15.97 15.12 11.43
N SER A 364 15.45 16.20 10.85
CA SER A 364 14.38 16.99 11.48
C SER A 364 13.11 16.17 11.66
N ILE A 365 12.37 16.38 12.76
CA ILE A 365 11.28 15.49 13.18
C ILE A 365 10.00 16.29 13.41
N LEU A 366 8.92 15.92 12.73
CA LEU A 366 7.57 16.32 13.08
C LEU A 366 6.98 15.26 14.03
N ASN A 367 6.70 15.64 15.28
CA ASN A 367 6.07 14.72 16.22
C ASN A 367 4.56 14.89 16.14
N SER A 368 3.85 13.78 16.16
CA SER A 368 2.39 13.77 16.19
C SER A 368 1.88 12.94 17.35
N SER A 369 0.73 13.34 17.90
CA SER A 369 0.04 12.59 18.95
C SER A 369 -0.29 11.17 18.48
N ASN A 370 -0.59 10.31 19.44
CA ASN A 370 -0.94 8.94 19.16
C ASN A 370 -2.28 8.78 18.42
N LEU A 371 -2.41 7.65 17.76
CA LEU A 371 -3.61 7.21 17.06
C LEU A 371 -4.07 5.87 17.65
N THR A 372 -5.33 5.79 18.04
CA THR A 372 -5.93 4.51 18.42
C THR A 372 -6.38 3.80 17.15
N VAL A 373 -5.79 2.64 16.85
CA VAL A 373 -6.15 1.88 15.65
C VAL A 373 -7.49 1.17 15.89
N LYS A 374 -8.48 1.47 15.06
CA LYS A 374 -9.78 0.80 15.03
C LYS A 374 -9.90 0.01 13.73
N VAL A 375 -10.78 -0.99 13.70
CA VAL A 375 -11.23 -1.67 12.47
C VAL A 375 -12.62 -1.16 12.14
N GLY A 376 -12.85 -0.79 10.87
CA GLY A 376 -14.09 -0.14 10.43
C GLY A 376 -14.32 1.24 11.06
N GLY A 377 -13.30 1.83 11.67
CA GLY A 377 -13.41 3.08 12.43
C GLY A 377 -14.18 3.04 13.74
N GLU A 378 -14.70 1.88 14.12
CA GLU A 378 -15.52 1.74 15.32
C GLU A 378 -14.86 0.81 16.34
N PHE A 379 -14.47 -0.39 15.93
CA PHE A 379 -14.04 -1.40 16.89
C PHE A 379 -12.55 -1.28 17.23
N PRO A 380 -12.18 -1.18 18.51
CA PRO A 380 -10.78 -1.04 18.90
C PRO A 380 -10.01 -2.32 18.58
N THR A 381 -8.82 -2.18 18.00
CA THR A 381 -7.90 -3.32 17.75
C THR A 381 -7.21 -3.83 19.01
N GLY A 382 -7.30 -3.07 20.11
CA GLY A 382 -6.64 -3.38 21.39
C GLY A 382 -5.20 -2.90 21.49
N PHE A 383 -4.70 -2.13 20.51
CA PHE A 383 -3.39 -1.48 20.58
C PHE A 383 -3.42 -0.04 20.07
N ASP A 384 -2.39 0.71 20.45
CA ASP A 384 -2.21 2.13 20.15
C ASP A 384 -0.87 2.34 19.44
N THR A 385 -0.74 3.39 18.62
CA THR A 385 0.52 3.67 17.92
C THR A 385 1.62 4.17 18.86
N GLY A 386 1.28 4.72 20.03
CA GLY A 386 2.14 5.70 20.67
C GLY A 386 2.27 6.95 19.78
N ASN A 387 3.15 7.89 20.12
CA ASN A 387 3.34 9.04 19.25
C ASN A 387 3.82 8.61 17.86
N ILE A 388 3.31 9.30 16.84
CA ILE A 388 3.72 9.10 15.45
C ILE A 388 4.83 10.10 15.16
N ARG A 389 5.91 9.68 14.52
CA ARG A 389 7.05 10.54 14.18
C ARG A 389 7.23 10.54 12.67
N MET A 390 7.29 11.72 12.07
CA MET A 390 7.66 11.89 10.66
C MET A 390 9.05 12.54 10.63
N THR A 391 10.06 11.75 10.25
CA THR A 391 11.45 12.18 10.26
C THR A 391 11.94 12.41 8.84
N ASN A 392 12.51 13.57 8.55
CA ASN A 392 13.11 13.88 7.24
C ASN A 392 14.26 12.90 6.95
N VAL A 393 14.12 12.07 5.92
CA VAL A 393 15.15 11.11 5.49
C VAL A 393 16.12 11.68 4.45
N SER A 394 15.77 12.82 3.86
CA SER A 394 16.63 13.69 3.05
C SER A 394 16.57 15.12 3.59
N ASP A 395 17.45 16.01 3.11
CA ASP A 395 17.22 17.44 3.23
C ASP A 395 15.87 17.80 2.56
N ALA A 396 15.08 18.59 3.27
CA ALA A 396 13.84 19.15 2.79
C ALA A 396 14.14 20.52 2.18
N THR A 397 14.12 20.58 0.85
CA THR A 397 14.58 21.74 0.07
C THR A 397 13.41 22.42 -0.61
N GLY A 398 13.40 23.75 -0.59
CA GLY A 398 12.33 24.56 -1.15
C GLY A 398 12.77 25.95 -1.56
N TYR A 399 11.80 26.76 -2.00
CA TYR A 399 12.02 28.15 -2.41
C TYR A 399 10.91 29.07 -1.89
N LEU A 400 11.31 30.29 -1.53
CA LEU A 400 10.42 31.43 -1.38
C LEU A 400 10.37 32.19 -2.70
N ILE A 401 9.33 31.93 -3.49
CA ILE A 401 9.14 32.52 -4.81
C ILE A 401 8.22 33.75 -4.73
N ASN A 402 8.39 34.68 -5.66
CA ASN A 402 7.42 35.75 -5.85
C ASN A 402 6.05 35.16 -6.22
N ASN A 403 4.99 35.85 -5.82
CA ASN A 403 3.64 35.41 -6.11
C ASN A 403 3.41 35.30 -7.62
N THR A 404 3.04 34.11 -8.07
CA THR A 404 2.82 33.82 -9.51
C THR A 404 1.48 34.37 -10.02
N SER A 405 0.51 34.58 -9.12
CA SER A 405 -0.83 35.08 -9.43
C SER A 405 -0.92 36.62 -9.36
N SER A 406 0.07 37.29 -8.76
CA SER A 406 0.07 38.75 -8.64
C SER A 406 1.48 39.34 -8.58
N ASP A 407 1.78 40.33 -9.42
CA ASP A 407 3.02 41.12 -9.35
C ASP A 407 2.96 42.22 -8.27
N HIS A 408 1.87 42.25 -7.49
CA HIS A 408 1.65 43.25 -6.47
C HIS A 408 2.68 43.15 -5.36
N LYS A 409 3.28 44.29 -5.00
CA LYS A 409 4.37 44.35 -3.99
C LYS A 409 3.98 43.83 -2.60
N TYR A 410 2.69 43.82 -2.26
CA TYR A 410 2.19 43.26 -0.99
C TYR A 410 1.62 41.83 -1.15
N ALA A 411 1.64 41.26 -2.35
CA ALA A 411 1.32 39.85 -2.51
C ALA A 411 2.34 39.04 -1.69
N PRO A 412 1.88 38.07 -0.88
CA PRO A 412 2.78 37.23 -0.09
C PRO A 412 3.71 36.46 -1.03
N LYS A 413 4.97 36.25 -0.60
CA LYS A 413 5.83 35.27 -1.28
C LYS A 413 5.21 33.89 -1.09
N GLN A 414 5.26 33.06 -2.13
CA GLN A 414 4.79 31.68 -2.08
C GLN A 414 5.92 30.77 -1.59
N LEU A 415 5.57 29.79 -0.77
CA LEU A 415 6.47 28.71 -0.35
C LEU A 415 6.18 27.49 -1.20
N HIS A 416 7.22 26.95 -1.84
CA HIS A 416 7.22 25.61 -2.45
C HIS A 416 8.32 24.80 -1.76
N LEU A 417 7.95 23.82 -0.93
CA LEU A 417 8.89 23.01 -0.15
C LEU A 417 8.62 21.52 -0.35
N PHE A 418 9.65 20.75 -0.68
CA PHE A 418 9.55 19.30 -0.74
C PHE A 418 10.20 18.65 0.47
N MET A 419 9.55 17.61 1.00
CA MET A 419 10.05 16.78 2.10
C MET A 419 9.97 15.30 1.72
N ASP A 420 10.96 14.51 2.12
CA ASP A 420 10.85 13.05 2.16
C ASP A 420 10.91 12.61 3.60
N VAL A 421 9.86 11.95 4.08
CA VAL A 421 9.71 11.62 5.50
C VAL A 421 9.54 10.13 5.71
N ALA A 422 10.23 9.58 6.69
CA ALA A 422 9.90 8.27 7.26
C ALA A 422 8.90 8.46 8.40
N MET A 423 7.71 7.89 8.23
CA MET A 423 6.70 7.76 9.28
C MET A 423 7.02 6.53 10.12
N THR A 424 7.08 6.71 11.44
CA THR A 424 7.27 5.63 12.44
C THR A 424 6.35 5.86 13.63
N THR A 425 6.21 4.84 14.47
CA THR A 425 5.42 4.91 15.70
C THR A 425 6.29 4.48 16.88
N ASP A 426 6.23 5.20 18.00
CA ASP A 426 6.96 4.85 19.23
C ASP A 426 6.57 3.48 19.79
N GLY A 427 5.37 3.00 19.44
CA GLY A 427 4.77 1.82 20.05
C GLY A 427 4.28 2.13 21.46
N TYR A 428 3.84 1.09 22.18
CA TYR A 428 3.36 1.21 23.55
C TYR A 428 3.95 0.12 24.43
N LEU A 429 4.02 0.37 25.74
CA LEU A 429 4.50 -0.63 26.68
C LEU A 429 3.41 -1.66 26.97
N GLU A 430 3.70 -2.92 26.64
CA GLU A 430 2.86 -4.06 26.99
C GLU A 430 3.69 -5.10 27.73
N ASN A 431 3.28 -5.44 28.96
CA ASN A 431 3.99 -6.40 29.81
C ASN A 431 5.50 -6.11 30.00
N GLY A 432 5.90 -4.83 29.95
CA GLY A 432 7.30 -4.40 30.11
C GLY A 432 8.16 -4.50 28.85
N LYS A 433 7.58 -4.88 27.70
CA LYS A 433 8.21 -4.84 26.37
C LYS A 433 7.61 -3.69 25.56
N ILE A 434 8.42 -3.00 24.77
CA ILE A 434 7.92 -2.06 23.75
C ILE A 434 7.25 -2.91 22.66
N ASN A 435 5.96 -2.70 22.46
CA ASN A 435 5.18 -3.36 21.44
C ASN A 435 5.16 -2.49 20.17
N GLY A 436 5.74 -3.01 19.09
CA GLY A 436 5.83 -2.34 17.80
C GLY A 436 4.79 -2.79 16.76
N LYS A 437 3.69 -3.44 17.16
CA LYS A 437 2.59 -3.88 16.26
C LYS A 437 2.15 -2.79 15.29
N ALA A 438 1.88 -1.60 15.84
CA ALA A 438 1.51 -0.43 15.07
C ALA A 438 2.61 0.02 14.08
N ASN A 439 3.87 -0.11 14.48
CA ASN A 439 4.99 0.30 13.65
C ASN A 439 5.17 -0.64 12.45
N GLY A 440 5.01 -1.95 12.64
CA GLY A 440 4.96 -2.89 11.51
C GLY A 440 3.83 -2.56 10.54
N GLY A 441 2.69 -2.12 11.09
CA GLY A 441 1.47 -1.73 10.39
C GLY A 441 1.45 -0.36 9.69
N LEU A 442 2.30 0.59 10.09
CA LEU A 442 2.20 1.98 9.66
C LEU A 442 3.52 2.57 9.18
N SER A 443 4.65 1.95 9.52
CA SER A 443 5.96 2.50 9.18
C SER A 443 6.18 2.50 7.67
N GLN A 444 6.46 3.68 7.12
CA GLN A 444 6.64 3.86 5.68
C GLN A 444 7.33 5.18 5.37
N ASN A 445 8.04 5.23 4.25
CA ASN A 445 8.47 6.46 3.61
C ASN A 445 7.30 7.09 2.87
N ILE A 446 7.15 8.40 3.01
CA ILE A 446 6.27 9.26 2.23
C ILE A 446 7.21 10.17 1.45
N MET A 447 7.28 9.94 0.14
CA MET A 447 8.19 10.64 -0.75
C MET A 447 7.50 11.86 -1.37
N HIS A 448 8.28 12.89 -1.65
CA HIS A 448 7.87 14.08 -2.40
C HIS A 448 6.66 14.80 -1.79
N LEU A 449 6.60 14.86 -0.47
CA LEU A 449 5.59 15.63 0.26
C LEU A 449 5.78 17.12 -0.09
N GLU A 450 4.87 17.66 -0.91
CA GLU A 450 4.94 19.02 -1.46
C GLU A 450 4.07 20.00 -0.66
N LEU A 451 4.73 20.87 0.10
CA LEU A 451 4.09 21.92 0.90
C LEU A 451 3.99 23.20 0.06
N MET A 452 2.75 23.59 -0.22
CA MET A 452 2.40 24.81 -0.95
C MET A 452 1.77 25.82 -0.02
N GLY A 453 2.40 26.98 0.12
CA GLY A 453 1.99 27.97 1.11
C GLY A 453 2.32 29.40 0.79
N THR A 454 2.10 30.25 1.79
CA THR A 454 2.46 31.67 1.75
C THR A 454 3.34 32.01 2.93
N VAL A 455 4.21 32.99 2.73
CA VAL A 455 5.07 33.53 3.77
C VAL A 455 4.76 35.00 4.00
N ARG A 456 4.53 35.35 5.26
CA ARG A 456 4.25 36.71 5.71
C ARG A 456 5.08 37.05 6.93
N THR A 457 5.14 38.34 7.25
CA THR A 457 5.89 38.82 8.42
C THR A 457 5.01 39.69 9.31
N GLU A 458 4.95 39.36 10.60
CA GLU A 458 4.35 40.17 11.65
C GLU A 458 5.45 40.72 12.57
N GLY A 459 5.86 41.97 12.35
CA GLY A 459 7.03 42.53 13.03
C GLY A 459 8.30 41.74 12.66
N PRO A 460 9.04 41.16 13.63
CA PRO A 460 10.20 40.32 13.35
C PRO A 460 9.87 38.84 13.07
N THR A 461 8.63 38.42 13.31
CA THR A 461 8.18 37.03 13.18
C THR A 461 7.82 36.74 11.72
N MET A 462 8.49 35.77 11.12
CA MET A 462 8.08 35.15 9.86
C MET A 462 7.04 34.09 10.17
N ILE A 463 5.93 34.09 9.43
CA ILE A 463 4.84 33.13 9.57
C ILE A 463 4.67 32.45 8.22
N ILE A 464 4.60 31.12 8.25
CA ILE A 464 4.38 30.27 7.09
C ILE A 464 3.08 29.51 7.32
N ASP A 465 2.16 29.67 6.38
CA ASP A 465 0.91 28.95 6.31
C ASP A 465 0.92 28.13 5.01
N ALA A 466 0.95 26.80 5.10
CA ALA A 466 1.13 25.90 3.96
C ALA A 466 0.19 24.68 4.02
N ILE A 467 -0.15 24.15 2.85
CA ILE A 467 -1.01 22.97 2.70
C ILE A 467 -0.25 21.90 1.94
N SER A 468 -0.45 20.66 2.34
CA SER A 468 0.03 19.47 1.66
C SER A 468 -1.04 18.38 1.70
N GLU A 469 -0.92 17.42 0.80
CA GLU A 469 -1.70 16.18 0.82
C GLU A 469 -0.79 14.99 1.05
N ILE A 470 -1.30 13.99 1.75
CA ILE A 470 -0.57 12.78 2.13
C ILE A 470 -1.43 11.57 1.79
N ASP A 471 -0.86 10.66 1.00
CA ASP A 471 -1.37 9.30 0.85
C ASP A 471 -0.60 8.37 1.79
N LEU A 472 -1.33 7.60 2.57
CA LEU A 472 -0.80 6.66 3.55
C LEU A 472 -1.31 5.25 3.23
N LYS A 473 -0.42 4.27 3.31
CA LYS A 473 -0.82 2.87 3.29
C LYS A 473 -0.98 2.37 4.72
N ILE A 474 -2.20 2.02 5.09
CA ILE A 474 -2.58 1.56 6.42
C ILE A 474 -2.61 0.03 6.44
N LEU A 475 -1.88 -0.58 7.38
CA LEU A 475 -1.81 -2.05 7.55
C LEU A 475 -1.43 -2.80 6.26
N GLY A 476 -0.83 -2.10 5.29
CA GLY A 476 -0.37 -2.68 4.03
C GLY A 476 -1.49 -2.98 3.02
N VAL A 477 -2.75 -2.65 3.34
CA VAL A 477 -3.91 -3.06 2.53
C VAL A 477 -4.90 -1.94 2.24
N ASP A 478 -5.00 -0.92 3.09
CA ASP A 478 -5.92 0.19 2.92
C ASP A 478 -5.18 1.48 2.55
N ASN A 479 -5.73 2.25 1.62
CA ASN A 479 -5.17 3.53 1.17
C ASN A 479 -5.96 4.65 1.85
N ALA A 480 -5.27 5.44 2.67
CA ALA A 480 -5.83 6.59 3.34
C ALA A 480 -5.30 7.88 2.70
N HIS A 481 -6.18 8.87 2.57
CA HIS A 481 -5.81 10.21 2.13
C HIS A 481 -6.03 11.21 3.28
N ALA A 482 -5.07 12.09 3.49
CA ALA A 482 -5.15 13.17 4.47
C ALA A 482 -4.68 14.49 3.85
N GLN A 483 -5.44 15.56 4.06
CA GLN A 483 -4.96 16.93 3.85
C GLN A 483 -4.36 17.44 5.16
N VAL A 484 -3.22 18.13 5.07
CA VAL A 484 -2.51 18.67 6.24
C VAL A 484 -2.27 20.16 6.01
N SER A 485 -2.70 20.97 6.99
CA SER A 485 -2.46 22.41 7.03
C SER A 485 -1.38 22.72 8.07
N PHE A 486 -0.23 23.21 7.64
CA PHE A 486 0.86 23.63 8.51
C PHE A 486 0.78 25.13 8.78
N HIS A 487 0.85 25.48 10.07
CA HIS A 487 1.05 26.83 10.55
C HIS A 487 2.34 26.86 11.37
N MET A 488 3.31 27.64 10.89
CA MET A 488 4.64 27.71 11.46
C MET A 488 5.05 29.15 11.74
N GLU A 489 5.50 29.43 12.96
CA GLU A 489 5.93 30.77 13.37
C GLU A 489 7.42 30.78 13.72
N SER A 490 8.15 31.76 13.19
CA SER A 490 9.56 31.89 13.51
C SER A 490 9.77 32.55 14.87
N TYR A 491 10.77 32.13 15.60
CA TYR A 491 11.13 32.75 16.88
C TYR A 491 12.62 33.12 16.92
N THR A 492 13.05 33.82 17.96
CA THR A 492 14.39 34.40 18.01
C THR A 492 15.46 33.36 18.36
N GLU A 493 16.70 33.56 17.89
CA GLU A 493 17.84 32.66 18.21
C GLU A 493 18.07 32.45 19.73
N VAL A 494 17.71 33.44 20.55
CA VAL A 494 17.86 33.37 22.02
C VAL A 494 16.85 32.39 22.64
N GLU A 495 15.74 32.16 21.93
CA GLU A 495 14.66 31.25 22.30
C GLU A 495 14.81 29.89 21.60
N THR A 496 15.74 29.73 20.65
CA THR A 496 16.07 28.47 19.97
C THR A 496 16.50 27.42 20.99
N PRO A 497 15.69 26.36 21.22
CA PRO A 497 16.16 25.24 22.00
C PRO A 497 17.40 24.64 21.30
N PRO A 498 18.43 24.23 22.05
CA PRO A 498 19.52 23.49 21.45
C PRO A 498 18.93 22.28 20.73
N ALA A 499 19.40 22.01 19.52
CA ALA A 499 18.96 20.85 18.74
C ALA A 499 18.98 19.61 19.64
N ALA A 500 17.84 18.91 19.72
CA ALA A 500 17.75 17.69 20.48
C ALA A 500 18.77 16.70 19.92
N PHE A 501 19.76 16.32 20.72
CA PHE A 501 20.77 15.36 20.32
C PHE A 501 20.25 13.96 20.60
N ASP A 502 20.01 13.19 19.54
CA ASP A 502 19.72 11.78 19.68
C ASP A 502 20.99 11.00 20.01
N ALA A 503 20.99 10.39 21.19
CA ALA A 503 22.09 9.58 21.70
C ALA A 503 21.70 8.10 21.88
N LEU A 504 20.46 7.75 21.55
CA LEU A 504 19.95 6.39 21.70
C LEU A 504 20.24 5.62 20.41
N SER A 505 20.50 4.33 20.54
CA SER A 505 20.69 3.47 19.37
C SER A 505 19.34 2.91 18.91
N PRO A 506 19.19 2.55 17.62
CA PRO A 506 17.99 1.92 17.13
C PRO A 506 17.58 0.71 17.97
N VAL A 507 16.30 0.64 18.31
CA VAL A 507 15.66 -0.41 19.11
C VAL A 507 14.86 -1.33 18.21
N PHE A 508 15.15 -2.63 18.29
CA PHE A 508 14.43 -3.67 17.56
C PHE A 508 12.96 -3.74 18.00
N HIS A 509 12.03 -3.75 17.05
CA HIS A 509 10.59 -3.94 17.28
C HIS A 509 10.13 -5.34 16.89
N SER A 510 10.29 -5.70 15.62
CA SER A 510 9.75 -6.94 15.05
C SER A 510 10.58 -7.45 13.87
N THR A 511 10.37 -8.72 13.52
CA THR A 511 11.01 -9.38 12.38
C THR A 511 10.01 -10.29 11.69
N TYR A 512 10.14 -10.38 10.37
CA TYR A 512 9.45 -11.33 9.52
C TYR A 512 10.50 -12.06 8.65
N PRO A 513 10.51 -13.40 8.61
CA PRO A 513 9.69 -14.27 9.43
C PRO A 513 10.11 -14.21 10.92
N ASN A 514 9.15 -14.50 11.80
CA ASN A 514 9.42 -14.74 13.22
C ASN A 514 9.66 -16.26 13.43
N VAL A 515 9.71 -16.74 14.67
CA VAL A 515 9.96 -18.14 15.04
C VAL A 515 9.03 -19.16 14.37
N ASN A 516 7.77 -18.80 14.07
CA ASN A 516 6.89 -19.65 13.27
C ASN A 516 7.04 -19.27 11.80
N THR A 517 7.64 -20.16 11.01
CA THR A 517 7.96 -19.93 9.59
C THR A 517 7.08 -20.75 8.64
N ALA A 518 6.07 -21.47 9.14
CA ALA A 518 5.16 -22.27 8.31
C ALA A 518 4.41 -21.44 7.26
N HIS A 519 4.31 -20.12 7.50
CA HIS A 519 3.72 -19.13 6.61
C HIS A 519 4.74 -18.34 5.80
N PHE A 520 6.03 -18.71 5.83
CA PHE A 520 7.07 -18.06 5.05
C PHE A 520 7.21 -18.77 3.70
N SER A 521 7.12 -18.03 2.60
CA SER A 521 7.48 -18.52 1.28
C SER A 521 8.98 -18.35 1.06
N LEU A 522 9.59 -19.24 0.28
CA LEU A 522 11.05 -19.22 0.09
C LEU A 522 11.56 -17.99 -0.67
N GLY A 523 10.69 -17.29 -1.39
CA GLY A 523 10.99 -16.01 -2.05
C GLY A 523 10.52 -14.79 -1.26
N ASP A 524 9.93 -14.96 -0.06
CA ASP A 524 9.48 -13.82 0.72
C ASP A 524 10.66 -13.00 1.25
N ASN A 525 10.46 -11.68 1.33
CA ASN A 525 11.40 -10.76 1.94
C ASN A 525 11.60 -11.07 3.42
N VAL A 526 12.83 -10.94 3.90
CA VAL A 526 13.12 -10.87 5.33
C VAL A 526 13.03 -9.41 5.76
N THR A 527 12.08 -9.09 6.63
CA THR A 527 11.86 -7.72 7.12
C THR A 527 12.27 -7.58 8.57
N ILE A 528 13.01 -6.54 8.91
CA ILE A 528 13.39 -6.22 10.30
C ILE A 528 13.01 -4.76 10.59
N THR A 529 12.13 -4.55 11.56
CA THR A 529 11.60 -3.23 11.91
C THR A 529 12.21 -2.70 13.20
N TYR A 530 12.61 -1.44 13.17
CA TYR A 530 13.12 -0.66 14.31
C TYR A 530 12.15 0.46 14.71
N ASN A 531 12.41 1.14 15.82
CA ASN A 531 11.62 2.29 16.30
C ASN A 531 11.79 3.59 15.47
N GLU A 532 12.85 3.67 14.67
CA GLU A 532 13.28 4.90 13.99
C GLU A 532 13.93 4.61 12.63
N PRO A 533 13.93 5.58 11.69
CA PRO A 533 14.57 5.39 10.40
C PRO A 533 16.09 5.25 10.52
N LEU A 534 16.64 4.45 9.62
CA LEU A 534 18.06 4.11 9.59
C LEU A 534 18.81 4.90 8.52
N ASP A 535 20.12 5.01 8.70
CA ASP A 535 21.04 5.53 7.70
C ASP A 535 21.25 4.49 6.59
N LEU A 536 20.82 4.81 5.37
CA LEU A 536 20.87 3.92 4.20
C LEU A 536 22.28 3.39 3.93
N ALA A 537 23.30 4.24 4.10
CA ALA A 537 24.69 3.85 3.90
C ALA A 537 25.17 2.79 4.91
N SER A 538 24.48 2.61 6.04
CA SER A 538 24.81 1.59 7.02
C SER A 538 24.26 0.20 6.67
N LEU A 539 23.22 0.13 5.81
CA LEU A 539 22.53 -1.13 5.46
C LEU A 539 23.41 -2.08 4.65
N GLN A 540 24.37 -1.55 3.88
CA GLN A 540 25.35 -2.34 3.12
C GLN A 540 26.25 -3.23 4.01
N ASN A 541 26.23 -3.03 5.34
CA ASN A 541 26.96 -3.86 6.30
C ASN A 541 26.17 -5.11 6.73
N LEU A 542 24.92 -5.25 6.30
CA LEU A 542 24.08 -6.40 6.60
C LEU A 542 24.38 -7.55 5.64
N ILE A 543 24.40 -8.76 6.17
CA ILE A 543 24.62 -9.97 5.40
C ILE A 543 23.64 -11.04 5.89
N LEU A 544 22.85 -11.57 4.96
CA LEU A 544 22.11 -12.81 5.15
C LEU A 544 23.06 -13.99 4.94
N LYS A 545 23.09 -14.94 5.87
CA LYS A 545 23.94 -16.13 5.80
C LYS A 545 23.14 -17.39 5.99
N ASP A 546 23.50 -18.44 5.26
CA ASP A 546 23.00 -19.80 5.46
C ASP A 546 23.60 -20.46 6.72
N GLU A 547 23.17 -21.69 7.00
CA GLU A 547 23.62 -22.52 8.13
C GLU A 547 25.14 -22.80 8.12
N ASN A 548 25.76 -22.76 6.94
CA ASN A 548 27.20 -22.97 6.75
C ASN A 548 28.00 -21.68 6.94
N GLY A 549 27.33 -20.55 7.15
CA GLY A 549 27.92 -19.21 7.26
C GLY A 549 28.26 -18.57 5.91
N SER A 550 27.79 -19.14 4.80
CA SER A 550 27.94 -18.59 3.45
C SER A 550 26.98 -17.42 3.26
N ALA A 551 27.44 -16.34 2.62
CA ALA A 551 26.57 -15.22 2.29
C ALA A 551 25.57 -15.60 1.19
N VAL A 552 24.31 -15.25 1.40
CA VAL A 552 23.25 -15.28 0.38
C VAL A 552 23.26 -13.95 -0.34
N GLU A 553 23.10 -13.98 -1.67
CA GLU A 553 22.98 -12.76 -2.46
C GLU A 553 21.61 -12.11 -2.22
N THR A 554 21.62 -10.84 -1.85
CA THR A 554 20.40 -10.10 -1.46
C THR A 554 20.45 -8.67 -1.96
N PHE A 555 19.30 -8.15 -2.36
CA PHE A 555 19.07 -6.72 -2.45
C PHE A 555 18.52 -6.21 -1.11
N ILE A 556 19.09 -5.13 -0.57
CA ILE A 556 18.69 -4.56 0.73
C ILE A 556 18.20 -3.14 0.53
N SER A 557 17.00 -2.87 1.02
CA SER A 557 16.36 -1.56 0.98
C SER A 557 15.70 -1.21 2.32
N GLN A 558 15.06 -0.05 2.39
CA GLN A 558 14.38 0.44 3.58
C GLN A 558 13.09 1.16 3.21
N ASP A 559 12.04 0.92 4.00
CA ASP A 559 10.78 1.66 3.95
C ASP A 559 10.33 2.04 5.37
N GLY A 560 10.36 3.33 5.70
CA GLY A 560 10.19 3.83 7.07
C GLY A 560 11.36 3.40 7.95
N ALA A 561 11.06 2.68 9.03
CA ALA A 561 12.03 2.05 9.95
C ALA A 561 12.22 0.54 9.70
N SER A 562 11.65 0.02 8.61
CA SER A 562 11.77 -1.39 8.23
C SER A 562 12.88 -1.57 7.20
N ILE A 563 13.81 -2.48 7.51
CA ILE A 563 14.82 -3.00 6.59
C ILE A 563 14.17 -4.14 5.82
N ILE A 564 14.27 -4.11 4.50
CA ILE A 564 13.74 -5.14 3.61
C ILE A 564 14.94 -5.84 2.96
N ILE A 565 15.12 -7.11 3.25
CA ILE A 565 16.18 -7.96 2.71
C ILE A 565 15.52 -8.94 1.74
N ASP A 566 15.77 -8.74 0.45
CA ASP A 566 15.17 -9.45 -0.67
C ASP A 566 16.22 -10.41 -1.28
N PRO A 567 16.10 -11.74 -1.05
CA PRO A 567 16.97 -12.72 -1.68
C PRO A 567 16.84 -12.70 -3.19
N THR A 568 17.95 -12.67 -3.92
CA THR A 568 17.89 -12.65 -5.40
C THR A 568 17.40 -13.97 -6.00
N GLU A 569 17.47 -15.05 -5.22
CA GLU A 569 16.99 -16.38 -5.54
C GLU A 569 16.22 -16.92 -4.34
N ASN A 570 15.29 -17.84 -4.59
CA ASN A 570 14.55 -18.50 -3.52
C ASN A 570 15.50 -19.15 -2.51
N LEU A 571 15.21 -18.96 -1.22
CA LEU A 571 15.92 -19.60 -0.13
C LEU A 571 15.75 -21.13 -0.19
N ILE A 572 16.74 -21.85 0.35
CA ILE A 572 16.76 -23.31 0.34
C ILE A 572 15.76 -23.81 1.40
N PRO A 573 14.90 -24.80 1.10
CA PRO A 573 14.01 -25.40 2.09
C PRO A 573 14.78 -25.99 3.30
N LEU A 574 14.12 -26.11 4.46
CA LEU A 574 14.68 -26.74 5.67
C LEU A 574 16.08 -26.24 6.08
N THR A 575 16.40 -24.99 5.78
CA THR A 575 17.72 -24.40 6.04
C THR A 575 17.63 -23.28 7.09
N ASP A 576 18.59 -23.25 8.01
CA ASP A 576 18.74 -22.16 8.97
C ASP A 576 19.43 -20.95 8.34
N TYR A 577 18.92 -19.76 8.60
CA TYR A 577 19.48 -18.50 8.13
C TYR A 577 19.71 -17.52 9.27
N THR A 578 20.73 -16.67 9.11
CA THR A 578 21.05 -15.59 10.04
C THR A 578 21.30 -14.27 9.32
N VAL A 579 20.72 -13.20 9.83
CA VAL A 579 21.03 -11.82 9.43
C VAL A 579 21.94 -11.20 10.49
N ASN A 580 23.10 -10.71 10.08
CA ASN A 580 24.02 -9.99 10.97
C ASN A 580 24.65 -8.76 10.31
N GLY A 581 25.00 -7.78 11.12
CA GLY A 581 25.71 -6.57 10.70
C GLY A 581 25.58 -5.43 11.70
N VAL A 582 26.11 -4.27 11.34
CA VAL A 582 25.99 -3.04 12.14
C VAL A 582 25.25 -2.00 11.34
N ILE A 583 24.14 -1.51 11.90
CA ILE A 583 23.33 -0.44 11.33
C ILE A 583 23.46 0.82 12.18
N LYS A 584 23.07 1.96 11.61
CA LYS A 584 23.03 3.25 12.31
C LYS A 584 21.69 3.94 12.10
N ASP A 585 21.27 4.74 13.07
CA ASP A 585 20.23 5.75 12.86
C ASP A 585 20.78 6.95 12.05
N LEU A 586 19.90 7.92 11.79
CA LEU A 586 20.27 9.17 11.12
C LEU A 586 21.21 10.07 11.95
N ALA A 587 21.27 9.90 13.26
CA ALA A 587 22.18 10.61 14.17
C ALA A 587 23.57 9.95 14.27
N GLY A 588 23.74 8.77 13.69
CA GLY A 588 24.97 7.99 13.67
C GLY A 588 25.15 7.01 14.85
N ASN A 589 24.16 6.86 15.74
CA ASN A 589 24.22 5.86 16.81
C ASN A 589 24.06 4.47 16.23
N SER A 590 24.89 3.52 16.67
CA SER A 590 25.02 2.21 16.04
C SER A 590 24.41 1.10 16.89
N THR A 591 23.78 0.12 16.24
CA THR A 591 23.33 -1.13 16.89
C THR A 591 23.76 -2.36 16.08
N TYR A 592 23.93 -3.50 16.75
CA TYR A 592 24.27 -4.77 16.10
C TYR A 592 23.00 -5.56 15.81
N VAL A 593 22.84 -5.98 14.56
CA VAL A 593 21.72 -6.81 14.11
C VAL A 593 22.11 -8.27 14.26
N MET A 594 21.22 -9.07 14.84
CA MET A 594 21.35 -10.52 14.93
C MET A 594 19.98 -11.17 14.98
N GLN A 595 19.50 -11.62 13.82
CA GLN A 595 18.23 -12.34 13.68
C GLN A 595 18.47 -13.70 13.05
N SER A 596 17.65 -14.69 13.41
CA SER A 596 17.74 -16.06 12.88
C SER A 596 16.36 -16.64 12.63
N PHE A 597 16.22 -17.42 11.57
CA PHE A 597 15.00 -18.13 11.22
C PHE A 597 15.33 -19.39 10.43
N SER A 598 14.37 -20.32 10.34
CA SER A 598 14.51 -21.57 9.58
C SER A 598 13.42 -21.63 8.51
N THR A 599 13.77 -21.87 7.26
CA THR A 599 12.76 -21.99 6.20
C THR A 599 11.92 -23.27 6.36
N PRO A 600 10.62 -23.25 6.00
CA PRO A 600 9.78 -24.45 6.08
C PRO A 600 10.19 -25.52 5.07
N ASN A 601 9.66 -26.73 5.23
CA ASN A 601 9.78 -27.78 4.22
C ASN A 601 8.98 -27.41 2.97
N LYS A 602 9.65 -27.35 1.83
CA LYS A 602 9.00 -27.20 0.52
C LYS A 602 9.52 -28.24 -0.48
N GLU A 603 10.23 -29.26 0.02
CA GLU A 603 10.76 -30.33 -0.83
C GLU A 603 9.63 -31.26 -1.24
N GLN A 604 9.42 -31.39 -2.55
CA GLN A 604 8.55 -32.40 -3.16
C GLN A 604 9.37 -33.63 -3.56
N GLY A 605 8.71 -34.77 -3.71
CA GLY A 605 9.36 -36.02 -4.14
C GLY A 605 10.10 -36.75 -3.01
N THR A 606 9.78 -36.45 -1.76
CA THR A 606 10.25 -37.24 -0.62
C THR A 606 9.74 -38.68 -0.74
N GLU A 607 10.66 -39.63 -0.62
CA GLU A 607 10.36 -41.06 -0.66
C GLU A 607 9.63 -41.47 0.62
N PHE A 608 8.43 -42.02 0.49
CA PHE A 608 7.69 -42.61 1.61
C PHE A 608 7.53 -44.11 1.40
N GLU A 609 7.61 -44.88 2.49
CA GLU A 609 7.23 -46.30 2.50
C GLU A 609 5.72 -46.40 2.66
N GLU A 610 5.04 -46.85 1.60
CA GLU A 610 3.61 -47.16 1.62
C GLU A 610 3.45 -48.63 1.22
N HIS A 611 2.93 -49.47 2.13
CA HIS A 611 2.70 -50.90 1.89
C HIS A 611 3.92 -51.66 1.29
N ASP A 612 5.11 -51.47 1.85
CA ASP A 612 6.39 -52.05 1.38
C ASP A 612 6.87 -51.57 -0.01
N GLU A 613 6.30 -50.50 -0.57
CA GLU A 613 6.78 -49.83 -1.79
C GLU A 613 7.24 -48.39 -1.48
N VAL A 614 8.44 -48.04 -1.96
CA VAL A 614 8.98 -46.68 -1.88
C VAL A 614 8.52 -45.90 -3.11
N THR A 615 7.70 -44.86 -2.92
CA THR A 615 7.29 -43.97 -4.00
C THR A 615 7.57 -42.52 -3.64
N ALA A 616 8.21 -41.79 -4.55
CA ALA A 616 8.37 -40.35 -4.47
C ALA A 616 7.09 -39.68 -4.98
N ARG A 617 6.47 -38.81 -4.18
CA ARG A 617 5.22 -38.14 -4.53
C ARG A 617 5.48 -36.73 -5.06
N TYR A 618 4.90 -36.43 -6.21
CA TYR A 618 4.92 -35.10 -6.81
C TYR A 618 3.49 -34.64 -7.05
N THR A 619 3.24 -33.35 -6.89
CA THR A 619 1.95 -32.73 -7.20
C THR A 619 2.15 -31.59 -8.18
N ALA A 620 1.21 -31.43 -9.08
CA ALA A 620 1.06 -30.28 -9.96
C ALA A 620 0.65 -29.04 -9.15
N PRO A 621 1.03 -27.83 -9.58
CA PRO A 621 0.58 -26.62 -8.93
C PRO A 621 -0.94 -26.49 -9.09
N MET A 622 -1.62 -25.93 -8.10
CA MET A 622 -3.05 -25.64 -8.13
C MET A 622 -3.29 -24.18 -7.81
N VAL A 623 -4.46 -23.65 -8.16
CA VAL A 623 -4.88 -22.33 -7.70
C VAL A 623 -5.48 -22.45 -6.31
N GLU A 624 -4.87 -21.80 -5.32
CA GLU A 624 -5.35 -21.79 -3.93
C GLU A 624 -6.30 -20.62 -3.64
N GLY A 625 -6.24 -19.54 -4.44
CA GLY A 625 -7.21 -18.46 -4.35
C GLY A 625 -7.18 -17.54 -5.57
N MET A 626 -8.32 -16.95 -5.91
CA MET A 626 -8.42 -16.03 -7.04
C MET A 626 -9.49 -14.95 -6.82
N VAL A 627 -9.30 -13.80 -7.46
CA VAL A 627 -10.33 -12.74 -7.55
C VAL A 627 -10.28 -12.10 -8.92
N PRO A 628 -11.41 -11.99 -9.64
CA PRO A 628 -12.71 -12.60 -9.35
C PRO A 628 -12.73 -14.08 -9.77
N GLY A 629 -13.42 -14.99 -9.09
CA GLY A 629 -13.54 -16.35 -9.63
C GLY A 629 -13.94 -17.44 -8.64
N TYR A 630 -13.64 -18.67 -9.06
CA TYR A 630 -13.68 -19.88 -8.26
C TYR A 630 -12.60 -20.84 -8.77
N SER A 631 -11.84 -21.44 -7.87
CA SER A 631 -10.59 -22.20 -8.06
C SER A 631 -10.82 -23.61 -8.63
N CYS A 632 -11.67 -23.72 -9.64
CA CYS A 632 -11.84 -24.92 -10.44
C CYS A 632 -12.09 -24.58 -11.90
N ALA A 633 -11.73 -25.47 -12.81
CA ALA A 633 -12.20 -25.37 -14.18
C ALA A 633 -13.73 -25.57 -14.24
N PHE A 634 -14.41 -24.79 -15.09
CA PHE A 634 -15.87 -24.87 -15.23
C PHE A 634 -16.33 -25.76 -16.39
N GLU A 635 -17.50 -26.36 -16.20
CA GLU A 635 -18.33 -26.96 -17.24
C GLU A 635 -19.75 -26.37 -17.19
N ASP A 636 -20.57 -26.65 -18.21
CA ASP A 636 -21.93 -26.13 -18.35
C ASP A 636 -22.04 -24.59 -18.35
N THR A 637 -21.00 -23.88 -18.81
CA THR A 637 -21.00 -22.42 -18.97
C THR A 637 -22.06 -21.97 -19.99
N ASP A 638 -22.83 -20.95 -19.62
CA ASP A 638 -23.80 -20.28 -20.51
C ASP A 638 -23.84 -18.78 -20.16
N LEU A 639 -22.95 -18.03 -20.82
CA LEU A 639 -22.79 -16.59 -20.55
C LEU A 639 -24.05 -15.78 -20.89
N GLY A 640 -24.89 -16.29 -21.80
CA GLY A 640 -26.13 -15.62 -22.23
C GLY A 640 -27.23 -15.70 -21.17
N LEU A 641 -27.12 -16.69 -20.27
CA LEU A 641 -27.99 -16.86 -19.11
C LEU A 641 -27.33 -16.39 -17.80
N ASP A 642 -26.22 -15.66 -17.88
CA ASP A 642 -25.45 -15.21 -16.71
C ASP A 642 -24.88 -16.36 -15.88
N ILE A 643 -24.50 -17.47 -16.51
CA ILE A 643 -23.96 -18.69 -15.86
C ILE A 643 -22.48 -18.86 -16.20
N ALA A 644 -21.61 -18.73 -15.20
CA ALA A 644 -20.18 -19.02 -15.32
C ALA A 644 -19.93 -20.54 -15.47
N GLY A 645 -20.65 -21.36 -14.71
CA GLY A 645 -20.60 -22.82 -14.79
C GLY A 645 -20.65 -23.50 -13.43
N ARG A 646 -20.36 -24.81 -13.40
CA ARG A 646 -20.07 -25.59 -12.18
C ARG A 646 -18.68 -26.22 -12.29
N CYS A 647 -18.08 -26.62 -11.18
CA CYS A 647 -16.76 -27.28 -11.22
C CYS A 647 -16.80 -28.57 -12.04
N ALA A 648 -15.86 -28.70 -12.97
CA ALA A 648 -15.71 -29.89 -13.81
C ALA A 648 -15.40 -31.13 -12.96
N GLY A 649 -16.11 -32.22 -13.22
CA GLY A 649 -16.04 -33.45 -12.43
C GLY A 649 -16.99 -33.51 -11.23
N GLY A 650 -17.66 -32.42 -10.84
CA GLY A 650 -18.70 -32.42 -9.81
C GLY A 650 -20.01 -33.07 -10.27
N LEU A 651 -20.96 -33.27 -9.35
CA LEU A 651 -22.29 -33.80 -9.70
C LEU A 651 -23.09 -32.82 -10.57
N THR A 652 -23.97 -33.34 -11.42
CA THR A 652 -24.87 -32.49 -12.25
C THR A 652 -25.82 -31.63 -11.43
N THR A 653 -26.03 -31.97 -10.16
CA THR A 653 -26.85 -31.23 -9.19
C THR A 653 -26.07 -30.19 -8.39
N ASP A 654 -24.74 -30.11 -8.57
CA ASP A 654 -23.92 -29.09 -7.93
C ASP A 654 -24.37 -27.70 -8.36
N GLN A 655 -24.16 -26.73 -7.48
CA GLN A 655 -24.50 -25.34 -7.72
C GLN A 655 -23.80 -24.81 -8.98
N LYS A 656 -24.57 -24.13 -9.84
CA LYS A 656 -24.04 -23.31 -10.92
C LYS A 656 -23.80 -21.90 -10.41
N LEU A 657 -22.59 -21.38 -10.63
CA LEU A 657 -22.21 -20.02 -10.28
C LEU A 657 -22.61 -19.06 -11.41
N ASN A 658 -23.05 -17.86 -11.02
CA ASN A 658 -23.25 -16.76 -11.95
C ASN A 658 -21.92 -16.15 -12.40
N ILE A 659 -21.95 -15.35 -13.47
CA ILE A 659 -20.78 -14.56 -13.88
C ILE A 659 -20.36 -13.66 -12.72
N PHE A 660 -19.06 -13.68 -12.39
CA PHE A 660 -18.51 -12.93 -11.26
C PHE A 660 -18.50 -11.43 -11.53
N SER A 661 -18.27 -10.64 -10.48
CA SER A 661 -18.06 -9.19 -10.60
C SER A 661 -16.69 -8.78 -10.09
N LEU A 662 -16.12 -7.74 -10.68
CA LEU A 662 -14.87 -7.10 -10.28
C LEU A 662 -15.04 -5.59 -10.35
N GLN A 663 -14.58 -4.87 -9.34
CA GLN A 663 -14.63 -3.40 -9.32
C GLN A 663 -13.80 -2.81 -10.46
N GLU A 664 -14.28 -1.74 -11.08
CA GLU A 664 -13.71 -1.15 -12.30
C GLU A 664 -12.25 -0.72 -12.18
N ASP A 665 -11.79 -0.42 -10.98
CA ASP A 665 -10.45 0.04 -10.62
C ASP A 665 -9.53 -1.08 -10.08
N ARG A 666 -9.99 -2.33 -10.04
CA ARG A 666 -9.27 -3.42 -9.39
C ARG A 666 -8.59 -4.39 -10.36
N GLY A 667 -7.39 -4.84 -10.03
CA GLY A 667 -6.70 -5.91 -10.77
C GLY A 667 -7.26 -7.33 -10.51
N ILE A 668 -6.90 -8.27 -11.39
CA ILE A 668 -7.11 -9.71 -11.16
C ILE A 668 -6.02 -10.21 -10.23
N PHE A 669 -6.37 -11.12 -9.33
CA PHE A 669 -5.46 -11.77 -8.37
C PHE A 669 -5.57 -13.29 -8.49
N VAL A 670 -4.45 -14.00 -8.52
CA VAL A 670 -4.37 -15.47 -8.53
C VAL A 670 -3.20 -15.92 -7.65
N ALA A 671 -3.44 -16.78 -6.68
CA ALA A 671 -2.42 -17.39 -5.82
C ALA A 671 -2.29 -18.88 -6.12
N PHE A 672 -1.05 -19.36 -6.33
CA PHE A 672 -0.75 -20.76 -6.62
C PHE A 672 -0.22 -21.51 -5.38
N SER A 673 -0.46 -22.81 -5.30
CA SER A 673 0.03 -23.67 -4.20
C SER A 673 1.56 -23.80 -4.19
N GLN A 674 2.17 -23.73 -5.37
CA GLN A 674 3.60 -23.91 -5.59
C GLN A 674 4.18 -22.75 -6.41
N GLN A 675 5.52 -22.65 -6.41
CA GLN A 675 6.21 -21.70 -7.28
C GLN A 675 6.00 -22.10 -8.74
N MET A 676 5.57 -21.14 -9.55
CA MET A 676 5.43 -21.27 -11.01
C MET A 676 6.76 -21.00 -11.71
N ASP A 677 6.95 -21.61 -12.88
CA ASP A 677 8.02 -21.25 -13.80
C ASP A 677 7.65 -19.94 -14.48
N GLU A 678 8.42 -18.88 -14.24
CA GLU A 678 8.20 -17.56 -14.84
C GLU A 678 8.19 -17.59 -16.37
N ALA A 679 9.00 -18.46 -16.99
CA ALA A 679 9.02 -18.60 -18.44
C ALA A 679 7.71 -19.19 -19.00
N SER A 680 6.95 -19.90 -18.14
CA SER A 680 5.65 -20.46 -18.50
C SER A 680 4.52 -19.43 -18.40
N ILE A 681 4.72 -18.29 -17.72
CA ILE A 681 3.71 -17.25 -17.51
C ILE A 681 3.82 -16.21 -18.63
N ARG A 682 2.87 -16.21 -19.55
CA ARG A 682 2.86 -15.29 -20.69
C ARG A 682 1.49 -14.71 -20.94
N LEU A 683 1.39 -13.38 -20.84
CA LEU A 683 0.19 -12.63 -21.21
C LEU A 683 -0.08 -12.76 -22.72
N GLY A 684 -1.32 -13.08 -23.08
CA GLY A 684 -1.78 -13.12 -24.47
C GLY A 684 -1.96 -11.73 -25.08
N GLU A 685 -1.21 -11.42 -26.14
CA GLU A 685 -1.33 -10.15 -26.90
C GLU A 685 -2.33 -10.25 -28.06
N ALA A 686 -2.80 -11.45 -28.38
CA ALA A 686 -3.84 -11.73 -29.35
C ALA A 686 -4.80 -12.80 -28.82
N CYS A 687 -6.03 -12.82 -29.35
CA CYS A 687 -7.04 -13.79 -28.95
C CYS A 687 -6.51 -15.24 -28.99
N ASN A 688 -6.73 -15.97 -27.90
CA ASN A 688 -6.33 -17.36 -27.72
C ASN A 688 -4.81 -17.63 -27.78
N THR A 689 -3.97 -16.62 -27.48
CA THR A 689 -2.52 -16.78 -27.38
C THR A 689 -2.04 -16.57 -25.95
N GLY A 690 -0.88 -17.13 -25.59
CA GLY A 690 -0.33 -17.07 -24.23
C GLY A 690 -0.98 -18.08 -23.28
N SER A 691 -0.33 -18.29 -22.14
CA SER A 691 -0.75 -19.17 -21.06
C SER A 691 -1.62 -18.47 -20.00
N PHE A 692 -1.52 -17.14 -19.92
CA PHE A 692 -2.43 -16.27 -19.18
C PHE A 692 -3.10 -15.32 -20.17
N ARG A 693 -4.43 -15.28 -20.20
CA ARG A 693 -5.19 -14.48 -21.17
C ARG A 693 -6.18 -13.58 -20.46
N VAL A 694 -6.38 -12.37 -20.97
CA VAL A 694 -7.47 -11.48 -20.53
C VAL A 694 -8.16 -10.93 -21.77
N GLU A 695 -9.43 -11.26 -21.92
CA GLU A 695 -10.16 -11.11 -23.18
C GLU A 695 -11.57 -10.57 -22.93
N ILE A 696 -12.10 -9.83 -23.90
CA ILE A 696 -13.54 -9.56 -24.01
C ILE A 696 -14.14 -10.68 -24.85
N VAL A 697 -15.22 -11.29 -24.37
CA VAL A 697 -15.85 -12.45 -25.03
C VAL A 697 -17.31 -12.20 -25.40
N GLU A 698 -17.79 -12.92 -26.41
CA GLU A 698 -19.19 -12.86 -26.84
C GLU A 698 -20.14 -13.38 -25.74
N PRO A 699 -21.05 -12.54 -25.20
CA PRO A 699 -21.91 -12.94 -24.09
C PRO A 699 -23.03 -13.90 -24.52
N ASN A 700 -23.49 -13.84 -25.77
CA ASN A 700 -24.64 -14.62 -26.27
C ASN A 700 -24.23 -15.74 -27.26
N GLY A 701 -23.00 -16.26 -27.13
CA GLY A 701 -22.41 -17.24 -28.04
C GLY A 701 -21.57 -18.29 -27.33
N SER A 702 -20.64 -18.95 -28.02
CA SER A 702 -19.75 -19.96 -27.45
C SER A 702 -18.63 -19.38 -26.55
N GLY A 703 -18.72 -18.10 -26.18
CA GLY A 703 -17.67 -17.40 -25.43
C GLY A 703 -16.39 -17.19 -26.25
N ASN A 704 -16.51 -16.94 -27.55
CA ASN A 704 -15.35 -16.66 -28.38
C ASN A 704 -14.71 -15.32 -28.00
N CYS A 705 -13.39 -15.25 -28.05
CA CYS A 705 -12.65 -13.99 -27.89
C CYS A 705 -13.02 -13.01 -29.01
N ILE A 706 -13.36 -11.78 -28.62
CA ILE A 706 -13.58 -10.64 -29.50
C ILE A 706 -12.28 -9.87 -29.65
N GLU A 707 -11.67 -9.49 -28.51
CA GLU A 707 -10.40 -8.78 -28.42
C GLU A 707 -9.71 -9.04 -27.07
N THR A 708 -8.42 -8.74 -26.99
CA THR A 708 -7.61 -8.83 -25.77
C THR A 708 -7.66 -7.53 -24.98
N VAL A 709 -7.60 -7.62 -23.65
CA VAL A 709 -7.49 -6.47 -22.77
C VAL A 709 -6.00 -6.18 -22.50
N PRO A 710 -5.48 -5.00 -22.86
CA PRO A 710 -4.11 -4.63 -22.53
C PRO A 710 -3.98 -4.39 -21.02
N GLY A 711 -2.82 -4.72 -20.47
CA GLY A 711 -2.52 -4.51 -19.07
C GLY A 711 -1.14 -5.00 -18.68
N VAL A 712 -0.84 -4.85 -17.40
CA VAL A 712 0.41 -5.24 -16.77
C VAL A 712 0.17 -6.54 -16.02
N LEU A 713 1.00 -7.54 -16.30
CA LEU A 713 1.06 -8.79 -15.57
C LEU A 713 2.27 -8.75 -14.61
N ASN A 714 2.04 -8.97 -13.32
CA ASN A 714 3.10 -9.15 -12.34
C ASN A 714 3.00 -10.54 -11.69
N TYR A 715 4.14 -11.18 -11.44
CA TYR A 715 4.20 -12.46 -10.73
C TYR A 715 5.32 -12.42 -9.69
N GLU A 716 4.94 -12.51 -8.42
CA GLU A 716 5.87 -12.50 -7.27
C GLU A 716 5.34 -13.47 -6.21
N ASN A 717 6.22 -14.28 -5.61
CA ASN A 717 5.90 -15.16 -4.48
C ASN A 717 4.61 -15.98 -4.63
N LYS A 718 4.47 -16.68 -5.77
CA LYS A 718 3.30 -17.49 -6.16
C LYS A 718 2.01 -16.72 -6.44
N ILE A 719 2.06 -15.39 -6.40
CA ILE A 719 0.91 -14.53 -6.66
C ILE A 719 1.09 -13.88 -8.02
N LEU A 720 0.14 -14.15 -8.92
CA LEU A 720 0.00 -13.48 -10.19
C LEU A 720 -1.07 -12.40 -10.05
N THR A 721 -0.74 -11.17 -10.44
CA THR A 721 -1.69 -10.06 -10.53
C THR A 721 -1.71 -9.48 -11.93
N PHE A 722 -2.90 -9.09 -12.40
CA PHE A 722 -3.05 -8.39 -13.66
C PHE A 722 -3.80 -7.08 -13.46
N SER A 723 -3.16 -5.97 -13.80
CA SER A 723 -3.73 -4.63 -13.74
C SER A 723 -4.03 -4.15 -15.17
N PRO A 724 -5.30 -3.93 -15.55
CA PRO A 724 -5.62 -3.50 -16.90
C PRO A 724 -5.09 -2.08 -17.16
N SER A 725 -4.72 -1.78 -18.41
CA SER A 725 -4.26 -0.44 -18.79
C SER A 725 -5.39 0.59 -18.65
N ASP A 726 -6.62 0.20 -18.93
CA ASP A 726 -7.83 1.00 -18.74
C ASP A 726 -8.71 0.39 -17.65
N ASN A 727 -9.50 1.21 -16.94
CA ASN A 727 -10.43 0.67 -15.94
C ASN A 727 -11.44 -0.23 -16.66
N TRP A 728 -11.90 -1.27 -15.99
CA TRP A 728 -12.90 -2.15 -16.57
C TRP A 728 -14.13 -1.32 -16.88
N GLN A 729 -14.48 -1.23 -18.16
CA GLN A 729 -15.56 -0.36 -18.58
C GLN A 729 -16.90 -0.96 -18.12
N ASP A 730 -17.68 -0.20 -17.35
CA ASP A 730 -19.07 -0.49 -16.96
C ASP A 730 -20.06 -0.33 -18.14
N GLN A 731 -19.66 -0.77 -19.33
CA GLN A 731 -20.47 -0.65 -20.53
C GLN A 731 -21.35 -1.88 -20.76
N GLY A 732 -22.34 -2.08 -19.90
CA GLY A 732 -23.50 -2.92 -20.18
C GLY A 732 -23.21 -4.42 -20.41
N SER A 733 -23.27 -4.89 -21.66
CA SER A 733 -23.32 -6.33 -22.03
C SER A 733 -21.97 -7.05 -22.09
N ASN A 734 -20.83 -6.35 -22.02
CA ASN A 734 -19.51 -6.97 -22.17
C ASN A 734 -19.24 -7.97 -21.03
N VAL A 735 -18.71 -9.13 -21.40
CA VAL A 735 -18.20 -10.14 -20.47
C VAL A 735 -16.70 -10.19 -20.68
N TYR A 736 -15.96 -9.91 -19.63
CA TYR A 736 -14.52 -10.14 -19.60
C TYR A 736 -14.29 -11.60 -19.20
N ARG A 737 -13.21 -12.19 -19.69
CA ARG A 737 -12.76 -13.52 -19.29
C ARG A 737 -11.25 -13.49 -19.12
N TYR A 738 -10.77 -13.96 -17.98
CA TYR A 738 -9.37 -14.35 -17.88
C TYR A 738 -9.23 -15.87 -17.93
N SER A 739 -8.09 -16.35 -18.44
CA SER A 739 -7.86 -17.77 -18.67
C SER A 739 -6.50 -18.21 -18.15
N LEU A 740 -6.50 -19.30 -17.39
CA LEU A 740 -5.31 -20.01 -16.94
C LEU A 740 -5.21 -21.29 -17.76
N ILE A 741 -4.24 -21.32 -18.67
CA ILE A 741 -4.12 -22.41 -19.64
C ILE A 741 -3.30 -23.54 -19.04
N SER A 742 -3.86 -24.74 -19.18
CA SER A 742 -3.34 -25.98 -18.64
C SER A 742 -3.13 -27.01 -19.75
N ALA A 743 -2.72 -28.22 -19.39
CA ALA A 743 -2.64 -29.37 -20.29
C ALA A 743 -3.30 -30.59 -19.62
N GLU A 744 -4.58 -30.81 -19.94
CA GLU A 744 -5.39 -31.85 -19.31
C GLU A 744 -4.81 -33.25 -19.52
N GLY A 745 -4.57 -33.98 -18.41
CA GLY A 745 -4.07 -35.35 -18.42
C GLY A 745 -2.57 -35.50 -18.70
N GLU A 746 -1.87 -34.39 -18.94
CA GLU A 746 -0.43 -34.39 -19.16
C GLU A 746 0.35 -34.22 -17.86
N THR A 747 1.58 -34.73 -17.80
CA THR A 747 2.48 -34.60 -16.64
C THR A 747 3.79 -33.91 -17.03
N LYS A 748 4.71 -33.79 -16.08
CA LYS A 748 6.05 -33.24 -16.30
C LYS A 748 6.75 -33.92 -17.48
N GLY A 749 7.29 -33.09 -18.38
CA GLY A 749 8.04 -33.54 -19.56
C GLY A 749 7.17 -33.93 -20.76
N SER A 750 5.85 -34.02 -20.60
CA SER A 750 4.91 -34.16 -21.73
C SER A 750 4.59 -32.82 -22.40
N VAL A 751 4.77 -31.70 -21.68
CA VAL A 751 4.50 -30.34 -22.15
C VAL A 751 5.77 -29.50 -22.16
N ASP A 752 5.81 -28.51 -23.06
CA ASP A 752 6.90 -27.53 -23.12
C ASP A 752 6.56 -26.30 -22.27
N CYS A 753 7.06 -26.27 -21.04
CA CYS A 753 6.86 -25.17 -20.11
C CYS A 753 7.65 -23.90 -20.46
N SER A 754 8.56 -23.95 -21.45
CA SER A 754 9.43 -22.81 -21.79
C SER A 754 8.85 -21.87 -22.86
N MET A 755 7.75 -22.26 -23.50
CA MET A 755 7.15 -21.52 -24.61
C MET A 755 6.06 -20.53 -24.18
N GLY A 756 5.61 -20.61 -22.92
CA GLY A 756 4.52 -19.78 -22.40
C GLY A 756 3.14 -20.10 -23.01
N GLU A 757 2.91 -21.35 -23.43
CA GLU A 757 1.61 -21.82 -23.93
C GLU A 757 0.77 -22.52 -22.85
N VAL A 758 1.42 -23.09 -21.83
CA VAL A 758 0.82 -23.80 -20.70
C VAL A 758 1.46 -23.28 -19.41
N LEU A 759 0.68 -23.06 -18.36
CA LEU A 759 1.19 -22.70 -17.04
C LEU A 759 1.80 -23.93 -16.35
N CYS A 760 3.03 -23.80 -15.87
CA CYS A 760 3.76 -24.87 -15.18
C CYS A 760 4.36 -24.41 -13.86
N SER A 761 4.53 -25.36 -12.93
CA SER A 761 5.39 -25.16 -11.75
C SER A 761 6.85 -25.00 -12.15
N ALA A 762 7.67 -24.45 -11.27
CA ALA A 762 9.13 -24.41 -11.42
C ALA A 762 9.74 -25.82 -11.59
N GLN A 763 9.03 -26.86 -11.12
CA GLN A 763 9.40 -28.26 -11.29
C GLN A 763 8.97 -28.83 -12.65
N GLY A 764 8.19 -28.10 -13.45
CA GLY A 764 7.77 -28.47 -14.81
C GLY A 764 6.47 -29.27 -14.89
N TYR A 765 5.64 -29.27 -13.84
CA TYR A 765 4.31 -29.88 -13.88
C TYR A 765 3.26 -28.87 -14.37
N PRO A 766 2.37 -29.24 -15.32
CA PRO A 766 1.29 -28.36 -15.77
C PRO A 766 0.26 -28.10 -14.66
N LEU A 767 -0.42 -26.95 -14.71
CA LEU A 767 -1.42 -26.53 -13.73
C LEU A 767 -2.55 -27.57 -13.53
N GLN A 768 -2.82 -27.98 -12.30
CA GLN A 768 -3.98 -28.80 -11.96
C GLN A 768 -5.16 -27.92 -11.55
N THR A 769 -6.31 -28.16 -12.18
CA THR A 769 -7.48 -27.27 -12.12
C THR A 769 -8.76 -28.00 -11.68
N THR A 770 -8.73 -29.33 -11.57
CA THR A 770 -9.75 -30.13 -10.89
C THR A 770 -9.26 -31.55 -10.60
N LEU A 771 -9.35 -31.94 -9.33
CA LEU A 771 -9.12 -33.32 -8.88
C LEU A 771 -10.42 -34.12 -8.74
N LEU A 772 -11.57 -33.56 -9.15
CA LEU A 772 -12.88 -34.18 -9.00
C LEU A 772 -13.17 -35.24 -10.07
N LYS A 773 -12.41 -35.27 -11.17
CA LYS A 773 -12.62 -36.23 -12.26
C LYS A 773 -12.02 -37.60 -11.91
N PRO A 774 -12.65 -38.72 -12.31
CA PRO A 774 -12.14 -40.07 -12.01
C PRO A 774 -10.74 -40.39 -12.55
N ASP A 775 -10.31 -39.72 -13.61
CA ASP A 775 -9.01 -39.87 -14.28
C ASP A 775 -8.02 -38.74 -13.96
N SER A 776 -8.40 -37.78 -13.12
CA SER A 776 -7.48 -36.79 -12.58
C SER A 776 -6.56 -37.42 -11.54
N HIS A 777 -5.29 -37.00 -11.54
CA HIS A 777 -4.31 -37.32 -10.52
C HIS A 777 -3.59 -36.04 -10.07
N GLU A 778 -3.02 -36.06 -8.87
CA GLU A 778 -2.38 -34.88 -8.29
C GLU A 778 -1.16 -34.41 -9.08
N ASP A 779 -0.52 -35.27 -9.88
CA ASP A 779 0.67 -34.99 -10.71
C ASP A 779 0.36 -34.69 -12.19
N LEU A 780 -0.93 -34.57 -12.54
CA LEU A 780 -1.39 -34.26 -13.90
C LEU A 780 -1.92 -32.83 -13.99
N GLY A 781 -1.90 -32.27 -15.20
CA GLY A 781 -2.58 -31.03 -15.52
C GLY A 781 -4.09 -31.24 -15.67
N GLY A 782 -4.86 -30.20 -15.36
CA GLY A 782 -6.31 -30.19 -15.53
C GLY A 782 -6.77 -29.53 -16.83
N PRO A 783 -8.09 -29.43 -17.10
CA PRO A 783 -8.64 -28.58 -18.16
C PRO A 783 -8.36 -27.08 -17.92
N ASP A 784 -8.46 -26.25 -18.95
CA ASP A 784 -8.28 -24.80 -18.83
C ASP A 784 -9.28 -24.16 -17.85
N MET A 785 -8.82 -23.23 -17.03
CA MET A 785 -9.71 -22.42 -16.19
C MET A 785 -10.12 -21.18 -16.96
N LEU A 786 -11.41 -21.06 -17.23
CA LEU A 786 -12.01 -19.97 -18.00
C LEU A 786 -12.94 -19.16 -17.09
N MET A 787 -12.49 -18.00 -16.61
CA MET A 787 -13.16 -17.25 -15.55
C MET A 787 -13.86 -15.99 -16.09
N PRO A 788 -15.18 -16.02 -16.30
CA PRO A 788 -15.93 -14.87 -16.81
C PRO A 788 -16.32 -13.92 -15.68
N PHE A 789 -16.19 -12.61 -15.92
CA PHE A 789 -16.63 -11.58 -14.99
C PHE A 789 -17.16 -10.33 -15.72
N ARG A 790 -17.85 -9.47 -14.97
CA ARG A 790 -18.30 -8.14 -15.40
C ARG A 790 -17.70 -7.07 -14.49
N ALA A 791 -17.47 -5.89 -15.08
CA ALA A 791 -17.14 -4.71 -14.31
C ALA A 791 -18.30 -4.37 -13.36
N ALA A 792 -17.96 -3.96 -12.15
CA ALA A 792 -18.86 -3.33 -11.19
C ALA A 792 -18.32 -1.94 -10.85
N PRO A 793 -19.16 -0.99 -10.42
CA PRO A 793 -18.70 0.31 -9.98
C PRO A 793 -17.60 0.20 -8.91
N ALA A 794 -16.68 1.16 -8.88
CA ALA A 794 -15.71 1.27 -7.80
C ALA A 794 -16.43 1.26 -6.43
N GLY A 795 -15.88 0.53 -5.47
CA GLY A 795 -16.49 0.35 -4.16
C GLY A 795 -15.49 0.61 -3.04
N ASN A 796 -15.98 1.01 -1.88
CA ASN A 796 -15.18 1.28 -0.67
C ASN A 796 -14.79 -0.02 0.07
N LEU A 797 -14.37 -1.04 -0.68
CA LEU A 797 -13.99 -2.35 -0.14
C LEU A 797 -12.47 -2.50 -0.15
N VAL A 798 -11.87 -2.74 1.02
CA VAL A 798 -10.43 -2.96 1.17
C VAL A 798 -10.11 -4.41 0.84
N PHE A 799 -9.35 -4.62 -0.23
CA PHE A 799 -8.88 -5.96 -0.59
C PHE A 799 -7.73 -6.37 0.33
N ASN A 800 -7.94 -7.43 1.11
CA ASN A 800 -6.95 -8.01 2.01
C ASN A 800 -6.82 -9.51 1.71
N PRO A 801 -5.81 -9.93 0.93
CA PRO A 801 -5.58 -11.32 0.64
C PRO A 801 -5.03 -12.05 1.88
N LEU A 802 -5.81 -12.96 2.45
CA LEU A 802 -5.41 -13.72 3.65
C LEU A 802 -4.89 -15.11 3.26
N MET A 803 -3.64 -15.39 3.63
CA MET A 803 -3.04 -16.72 3.47
C MET A 803 -3.42 -17.66 4.61
N MET A 804 -3.46 -18.96 4.33
CA MET A 804 -3.67 -20.00 5.34
C MET A 804 -2.36 -20.79 5.56
N PRO A 805 -1.64 -20.55 6.68
CA PRO A 805 -0.49 -21.35 7.05
C PRO A 805 -0.90 -22.79 7.27
N THR A 806 -0.14 -23.77 6.81
CA THR A 806 -0.53 -25.18 6.95
C THR A 806 0.65 -26.00 7.39
N THR A 807 0.35 -27.14 8.00
CA THR A 807 1.36 -28.13 8.40
C THR A 807 1.95 -28.82 7.17
N ASP A 808 1.13 -29.12 6.16
CA ASP A 808 1.57 -29.60 4.83
C ASP A 808 2.17 -28.43 4.04
N THR A 809 3.42 -28.13 4.39
CA THR A 809 4.14 -26.98 3.87
C THR A 809 4.57 -27.20 2.43
N ASN A 810 4.91 -28.44 2.04
CA ASN A 810 5.38 -28.77 0.69
C ASN A 810 4.24 -29.02 -0.33
N ARG A 811 2.97 -29.08 0.11
CA ARG A 811 1.78 -29.26 -0.73
C ARG A 811 1.74 -30.62 -1.44
N ASP A 812 2.25 -31.65 -0.80
CA ASP A 812 2.13 -33.03 -1.30
C ASP A 812 0.87 -33.76 -0.79
N TYR A 813 0.07 -33.06 0.03
CA TYR A 813 -1.19 -33.52 0.63
C TYR A 813 -1.03 -34.70 1.57
N ARG A 814 0.15 -34.82 2.18
CA ARG A 814 0.47 -35.71 3.30
C ARG A 814 1.13 -34.88 4.40
N TRP A 815 1.18 -35.44 5.60
CA TRP A 815 1.91 -34.83 6.71
C TRP A 815 3.15 -35.68 7.02
N ASP A 816 4.32 -35.05 6.99
CA ASP A 816 5.59 -35.66 7.42
C ASP A 816 5.98 -35.15 8.82
N GLU A 817 5.71 -35.95 9.85
CA GLU A 817 6.00 -35.59 11.25
C GLU A 817 7.48 -35.28 11.55
N ILE A 818 8.42 -35.72 10.70
CA ILE A 818 9.85 -35.51 10.88
C ILE A 818 10.28 -34.17 10.29
N LYS A 819 9.70 -33.79 9.15
CA LYS A 819 10.07 -32.60 8.39
C LYS A 819 9.11 -31.42 8.56
N GLU A 820 7.92 -31.67 9.09
CA GLU A 820 6.84 -30.70 9.19
C GLU A 820 6.32 -30.60 10.62
N GLU A 821 6.52 -29.42 11.21
CA GLU A 821 6.00 -29.11 12.52
C GLU A 821 4.50 -28.82 12.44
N VAL A 822 3.72 -29.46 13.31
CA VAL A 822 2.27 -29.24 13.40
C VAL A 822 1.99 -27.81 13.84
N VAL A 823 1.31 -27.04 12.98
CA VAL A 823 0.80 -25.72 13.34
C VAL A 823 -0.56 -25.81 14.02
N SER A 824 -0.85 -24.87 14.91
CA SER A 824 -2.09 -24.85 15.71
C SER A 824 -3.34 -24.41 14.94
N GLY A 825 -3.24 -24.12 13.64
CA GLY A 825 -4.33 -23.65 12.80
C GLY A 825 -4.42 -24.42 11.48
N ASN A 826 -5.54 -24.29 10.78
CA ASN A 826 -5.82 -24.93 9.49
C ASN A 826 -5.78 -26.46 9.55
N PHE A 827 -6.67 -27.04 10.33
CA PHE A 827 -6.88 -28.48 10.37
C PHE A 827 -8.35 -28.83 10.67
N ALA A 828 -8.72 -30.07 10.40
CA ALA A 828 -9.93 -30.67 10.94
C ALA A 828 -9.61 -32.03 11.58
N LYS A 829 -9.95 -32.18 12.86
CA LYS A 829 -9.79 -33.44 13.58
C LYS A 829 -11.02 -34.32 13.38
N LEU A 830 -10.80 -35.52 12.87
CA LEU A 830 -11.84 -36.51 12.64
C LEU A 830 -11.93 -37.47 13.83
N SER A 831 -13.13 -37.66 14.35
CA SER A 831 -13.43 -38.62 15.40
C SER A 831 -14.49 -39.62 14.95
N LEU A 832 -14.36 -40.88 15.38
CA LEU A 832 -15.36 -41.91 15.08
C LEU A 832 -16.46 -41.89 16.15
N LEU A 833 -17.71 -41.70 15.73
CA LEU A 833 -18.87 -41.79 16.62
C LEU A 833 -19.49 -43.18 16.62
N GLU A 834 -19.82 -43.68 15.43
CA GLU A 834 -20.58 -44.91 15.26
C GLU A 834 -20.10 -45.69 14.03
N THR A 835 -20.26 -47.01 14.09
CA THR A 835 -20.05 -47.92 12.95
C THR A 835 -21.31 -48.76 12.74
N GLY A 836 -21.47 -49.33 11.55
CA GLY A 836 -22.57 -50.26 11.28
C GLY A 836 -22.42 -51.08 10.01
N GLY A 837 -23.34 -52.03 9.84
CA GLY A 837 -23.32 -52.98 8.72
C GLY A 837 -22.15 -53.97 8.87
N ALA A 838 -21.40 -54.17 7.80
CA ALA A 838 -20.20 -55.00 7.77
C ALA A 838 -19.01 -54.34 8.48
N LEU A 839 -19.04 -53.03 8.77
CA LEU A 839 -17.99 -52.39 9.56
C LEU A 839 -18.21 -52.67 11.05
N ILE A 840 -17.35 -53.50 11.64
CA ILE A 840 -17.49 -53.98 13.02
C ILE A 840 -16.86 -53.01 14.02
N ARG A 841 -15.71 -52.43 13.65
CA ARG A 841 -14.96 -51.44 14.44
C ARG A 841 -14.01 -50.67 13.53
N ALA A 842 -13.64 -49.46 13.93
CA ALA A 842 -12.65 -48.64 13.25
C ALA A 842 -11.92 -47.73 14.25
N THR A 843 -10.76 -47.22 13.84
CA THR A 843 -9.93 -46.25 14.55
C THR A 843 -9.44 -45.23 13.52
N VAL A 844 -9.44 -43.94 13.88
CA VAL A 844 -9.01 -42.83 13.01
C VAL A 844 -7.64 -42.36 13.49
N GLY A 845 -6.71 -42.17 12.57
CA GLY A 845 -5.34 -41.72 12.81
C GLY A 845 -4.38 -42.77 13.36
N CYS A 846 -4.87 -43.89 13.90
CA CYS A 846 -4.03 -44.92 14.50
C CYS A 846 -4.37 -46.32 13.99
N GLU A 847 -3.48 -47.28 14.25
CA GLU A 847 -3.76 -48.71 14.12
C GLU A 847 -5.00 -49.12 14.94
N LEU A 848 -5.67 -50.19 14.51
CA LEU A 848 -6.86 -50.72 15.17
C LEU A 848 -6.64 -50.97 16.66
N ASP A 849 -7.56 -50.44 17.48
CA ASP A 849 -7.56 -50.55 18.94
C ASP A 849 -6.36 -49.92 19.67
N GLN A 850 -5.57 -49.09 18.99
CA GLN A 850 -4.48 -48.32 19.59
C GLN A 850 -4.88 -46.86 19.88
N THR A 851 -4.08 -46.20 20.71
CA THR A 851 -4.17 -44.77 20.99
C THR A 851 -2.86 -44.11 20.57
N CYS A 852 -2.93 -43.12 19.68
CA CYS A 852 -1.81 -42.32 19.20
C CYS A 852 -2.05 -40.82 19.47
N SER A 853 -1.15 -39.96 19.00
CA SER A 853 -1.37 -38.50 19.07
C SER A 853 -2.66 -38.13 18.35
N ASP A 854 -3.37 -37.12 18.87
CA ASP A 854 -4.53 -36.55 18.19
C ASP A 854 -4.17 -35.95 16.82
N ASP A 855 -2.89 -35.63 16.60
CA ASP A 855 -2.41 -35.06 15.34
C ASP A 855 -2.60 -36.01 14.16
N TYR A 856 -2.45 -37.33 14.34
CA TYR A 856 -2.70 -38.28 13.25
C TYR A 856 -4.17 -38.39 12.86
N ALA A 857 -5.09 -37.91 13.72
CA ALA A 857 -6.51 -37.81 13.40
C ALA A 857 -6.88 -36.47 12.77
N LYS A 858 -5.92 -35.55 12.57
CA LYS A 858 -6.11 -34.27 11.90
C LYS A 858 -5.81 -34.39 10.42
N THR A 859 -6.70 -33.87 9.59
CA THR A 859 -6.37 -33.48 8.22
C THR A 859 -5.90 -32.04 8.22
N HIS A 860 -4.76 -31.74 7.61
CA HIS A 860 -4.18 -30.40 7.55
C HIS A 860 -4.67 -29.69 6.30
N ILE A 861 -5.28 -28.52 6.47
CA ILE A 861 -5.99 -27.78 5.44
C ILE A 861 -5.06 -26.73 4.83
N SER A 862 -5.03 -26.70 3.51
CA SER A 862 -4.24 -25.80 2.70
C SER A 862 -5.16 -25.01 1.77
N GLY A 863 -4.88 -23.73 1.60
CA GLY A 863 -5.65 -22.86 0.72
C GLY A 863 -5.33 -21.39 0.90
N PHE A 864 -6.10 -20.56 0.22
CA PHE A 864 -6.00 -19.11 0.28
C PHE A 864 -7.42 -18.54 0.32
N MET A 865 -7.67 -17.53 1.16
CA MET A 865 -8.99 -16.90 1.25
C MET A 865 -8.85 -15.40 1.03
N PRO A 866 -8.94 -14.93 -0.22
CA PRO A 866 -8.97 -13.50 -0.50
C PRO A 866 -10.20 -12.87 0.14
N THR A 867 -10.02 -11.74 0.83
CA THR A 867 -11.13 -11.04 1.50
C THR A 867 -11.26 -9.59 1.06
N GLU A 868 -12.48 -9.08 1.19
CA GLU A 868 -12.80 -7.67 1.01
C GLU A 868 -13.50 -7.15 2.26
N VAL A 869 -12.85 -6.25 2.99
CA VAL A 869 -13.42 -5.62 4.18
C VAL A 869 -14.23 -4.40 3.77
N GLY A 870 -15.50 -4.35 4.17
CA GLY A 870 -16.37 -3.21 3.92
C GLY A 870 -16.39 -2.17 5.04
N GLU A 871 -17.28 -1.20 4.89
CA GLU A 871 -17.51 -0.16 5.89
C GLU A 871 -18.33 -0.68 7.08
N TYR A 872 -18.25 0.03 8.21
CA TYR A 872 -19.01 -0.28 9.40
C TYR A 872 -20.53 -0.13 9.19
N ASP A 873 -21.26 -1.22 9.42
CA ASP A 873 -22.72 -1.29 9.40
C ASP A 873 -23.26 -0.91 10.78
N ILE A 874 -23.62 0.38 10.93
CA ILE A 874 -24.13 0.97 12.16
C ILE A 874 -25.46 0.34 12.63
N GLU A 875 -26.29 -0.16 11.71
CA GLU A 875 -27.61 -0.71 12.06
C GLU A 875 -27.47 -2.06 12.78
N ASN A 876 -26.50 -2.87 12.35
CA ASN A 876 -26.27 -4.20 12.90
C ASN A 876 -25.02 -4.29 13.80
N ASN A 877 -24.31 -3.18 14.01
CA ASN A 877 -23.08 -3.08 14.80
C ASN A 877 -22.05 -4.16 14.41
N ARG A 878 -21.62 -4.14 13.14
CA ARG A 878 -20.69 -5.12 12.56
C ARG A 878 -20.00 -4.56 11.32
N ILE A 879 -18.96 -5.23 10.86
CA ILE A 879 -18.29 -4.89 9.59
C ILE A 879 -18.40 -6.10 8.65
N PRO A 880 -19.03 -5.98 7.47
CA PRO A 880 -19.12 -7.06 6.51
C PRO A 880 -17.76 -7.32 5.85
N VAL A 881 -17.45 -8.60 5.68
CA VAL A 881 -16.24 -9.05 4.96
C VAL A 881 -16.67 -10.06 3.91
N LYS A 882 -16.52 -9.72 2.63
CA LYS A 882 -16.72 -10.73 1.57
C LYS A 882 -15.52 -11.65 1.55
N ILE A 883 -15.77 -12.95 1.55
CA ILE A 883 -14.74 -13.97 1.42
C ILE A 883 -14.93 -14.59 0.04
N HIS A 884 -13.98 -14.34 -0.86
CA HIS A 884 -13.87 -15.07 -2.12
C HIS A 884 -13.52 -16.50 -1.74
N ALA A 885 -14.54 -17.30 -1.49
CA ALA A 885 -14.43 -18.58 -0.82
C ALA A 885 -14.11 -19.64 -1.86
N GLU A 886 -12.93 -20.21 -1.73
CA GLU A 886 -12.28 -21.01 -2.76
C GLU A 886 -12.19 -22.48 -2.34
N GLN A 887 -11.71 -23.35 -3.23
CA GLN A 887 -11.43 -24.73 -2.88
C GLN A 887 -10.34 -24.80 -1.81
N LEU A 888 -10.60 -25.54 -0.74
CA LEU A 888 -9.61 -25.91 0.25
C LEU A 888 -9.23 -27.37 0.05
N ILE A 889 -7.95 -27.65 0.12
CA ILE A 889 -7.41 -29.00 -0.08
C ILE A 889 -6.77 -29.43 1.21
N SER A 890 -6.94 -30.68 1.61
CA SER A 890 -6.39 -31.14 2.87
C SER A 890 -5.72 -32.50 2.80
N SER A 891 -4.76 -32.70 3.71
CA SER A 891 -3.94 -33.91 3.76
C SER A 891 -4.75 -35.16 4.09
N ASN A 892 -4.21 -36.34 3.81
CA ASN A 892 -4.87 -37.59 4.18
C ASN A 892 -4.89 -37.83 5.69
N VAL A 893 -5.90 -38.60 6.14
CA VAL A 893 -5.98 -39.21 7.47
C VAL A 893 -6.15 -40.71 7.30
N ASN A 894 -5.46 -41.52 8.09
CA ASN A 894 -5.59 -42.97 8.01
C ASN A 894 -6.79 -43.47 8.82
N VAL A 895 -7.58 -44.38 8.24
CA VAL A 895 -8.68 -45.05 8.94
C VAL A 895 -8.41 -46.55 8.94
N ALA A 896 -8.10 -47.09 10.12
CA ALA A 896 -7.93 -48.51 10.34
C ALA A 896 -9.30 -49.12 10.69
N ALA A 897 -9.72 -50.16 9.97
CA ALA A 897 -11.08 -50.69 10.01
C ALA A 897 -11.10 -52.22 10.00
N MET A 898 -12.07 -52.80 10.70
CA MET A 898 -12.34 -54.25 10.67
C MET A 898 -13.70 -54.51 10.02
N LEU A 899 -13.67 -55.16 8.85
CA LEU A 899 -14.85 -55.52 8.07
C LEU A 899 -15.21 -56.99 8.28
N GLY A 900 -16.50 -57.29 8.50
CA GLY A 900 -17.03 -58.64 8.67
C GLY A 900 -17.98 -59.01 7.54
N PHE A 901 -17.62 -60.01 6.73
CA PHE A 901 -18.44 -60.50 5.61
C PHE A 901 -18.92 -61.93 5.83
N PHE A 902 -20.19 -62.18 5.49
CA PHE A 902 -20.80 -63.51 5.60
C PHE A 902 -20.08 -64.50 4.66
N ASN A 903 -19.62 -65.64 5.20
CA ASN A 903 -18.79 -66.68 4.54
C ASN A 903 -17.31 -66.34 4.26
N ILE A 904 -16.84 -65.10 4.48
CA ILE A 904 -15.44 -64.70 4.21
C ILE A 904 -14.65 -64.49 5.52
N GLY A 905 -15.33 -64.07 6.60
CA GLY A 905 -14.71 -63.83 7.91
C GLY A 905 -14.44 -62.34 8.17
N LEU A 906 -13.51 -62.07 9.09
CA LEU A 906 -13.06 -60.73 9.44
C LEU A 906 -11.86 -60.33 8.55
N ILE A 907 -11.89 -59.12 8.03
CA ILE A 907 -10.85 -58.54 7.16
C ILE A 907 -10.43 -57.21 7.78
N GLU A 908 -9.15 -57.09 8.10
CA GLU A 908 -8.54 -55.81 8.47
C GLU A 908 -8.27 -55.00 7.20
N SER A 909 -8.55 -53.70 7.27
CA SER A 909 -8.37 -52.77 6.18
C SER A 909 -7.86 -51.47 6.77
N GLU A 910 -6.70 -51.03 6.31
CA GLU A 910 -6.22 -49.67 6.55
C GLU A 910 -6.45 -48.88 5.27
N VAL A 911 -7.16 -47.77 5.39
CA VAL A 911 -7.55 -46.95 4.23
C VAL A 911 -7.15 -45.51 4.52
N PRO A 912 -6.16 -44.96 3.80
CA PRO A 912 -5.97 -43.52 3.81
C PRO A 912 -7.21 -42.87 3.20
N THR A 913 -7.71 -41.80 3.83
CA THR A 913 -8.73 -40.98 3.19
C THR A 913 -8.21 -40.42 1.86
N GLY A 914 -6.90 -40.28 1.66
CA GLY A 914 -6.36 -39.57 0.50
C GLY A 914 -6.63 -38.06 0.59
N THR A 915 -6.27 -37.35 -0.47
CA THR A 915 -6.45 -35.90 -0.58
C THR A 915 -7.94 -35.55 -0.62
N MET A 916 -8.36 -34.68 0.29
CA MET A 916 -9.74 -34.23 0.40
C MET A 916 -9.89 -32.80 -0.10
N ILE A 917 -11.06 -32.49 -0.67
CA ILE A 917 -11.35 -31.19 -1.26
C ILE A 917 -12.65 -30.67 -0.65
N MET A 918 -12.62 -29.45 -0.15
CA MET A 918 -13.77 -28.73 0.39
C MET A 918 -14.07 -27.53 -0.50
N ARG A 919 -15.32 -27.41 -0.95
CA ARG A 919 -15.77 -26.40 -1.91
C ARG A 919 -16.91 -25.59 -1.29
N PRO A 920 -16.67 -24.35 -0.84
CA PRO A 920 -17.71 -23.48 -0.30
C PRO A 920 -18.81 -23.21 -1.33
N LYS A 921 -20.07 -23.29 -0.90
CA LYS A 921 -21.24 -22.93 -1.69
C LYS A 921 -21.53 -21.43 -1.55
N TYR A 922 -21.94 -20.82 -2.65
CA TYR A 922 -22.31 -19.40 -2.66
C TYR A 922 -23.77 -19.24 -2.28
N SER A 923 -24.10 -18.19 -1.52
CA SER A 923 -25.49 -17.93 -1.15
C SER A 923 -26.27 -17.45 -2.37
N VAL A 924 -27.54 -17.84 -2.50
CA VAL A 924 -28.40 -17.38 -3.60
C VAL A 924 -29.30 -16.25 -3.12
N VAL A 925 -28.98 -15.03 -3.54
CA VAL A 925 -29.74 -13.81 -3.21
C VAL A 925 -30.39 -13.29 -4.49
N ASN A 926 -31.70 -13.07 -4.46
CA ASN A 926 -32.48 -12.62 -5.63
C ASN A 926 -32.27 -13.48 -6.90
N GLY A 927 -31.99 -14.78 -6.73
CA GLY A 927 -31.76 -15.71 -7.84
C GLY A 927 -30.35 -15.69 -8.44
N LYS A 928 -29.41 -14.94 -7.83
CA LYS A 928 -27.99 -14.93 -8.20
C LYS A 928 -27.12 -15.46 -7.07
N THR A 929 -26.05 -16.17 -7.43
CA THR A 929 -25.01 -16.56 -6.48
C THR A 929 -24.19 -15.34 -6.09
N GLU A 930 -24.03 -15.12 -4.79
CA GLU A 930 -23.19 -14.06 -4.22
C GLU A 930 -22.08 -14.68 -3.38
N VAL A 931 -20.92 -14.03 -3.42
CA VAL A 931 -19.74 -14.36 -2.62
C VAL A 931 -20.13 -14.39 -1.13
N PRO A 932 -19.76 -15.44 -0.36
CA PRO A 932 -20.07 -15.50 1.06
C PRO A 932 -19.60 -14.26 1.83
N THR A 933 -20.40 -13.81 2.79
CA THR A 933 -20.10 -12.64 3.61
C THR A 933 -20.03 -13.04 5.07
N GLY A 934 -18.84 -12.92 5.66
CA GLY A 934 -18.62 -12.99 7.10
C GLY A 934 -18.71 -11.60 7.74
N TYR A 935 -18.55 -11.54 9.07
CA TYR A 935 -18.67 -10.31 9.82
C TYR A 935 -17.61 -10.20 10.92
N ILE A 936 -16.91 -9.07 10.96
CA ILE A 936 -16.12 -8.66 12.13
C ILE A 936 -17.09 -8.03 13.14
N ILE A 937 -17.01 -8.49 14.38
CA ILE A 937 -17.84 -8.07 15.49
C ILE A 937 -16.99 -7.83 16.73
N TRP A 938 -17.47 -6.99 17.62
CA TRP A 938 -16.95 -6.92 18.98
C TRP A 938 -17.61 -7.97 19.87
N ASN A 939 -16.83 -8.88 20.45
CA ASN A 939 -17.32 -9.83 21.45
C ASN A 939 -17.22 -9.20 22.85
N GLU A 940 -18.36 -8.79 23.40
CA GLU A 940 -18.46 -8.20 24.73
C GLU A 940 -18.07 -9.17 25.87
N GLU A 941 -18.27 -10.47 25.70
CA GLU A 941 -17.94 -11.46 26.74
C GLU A 941 -16.43 -11.66 26.87
N GLU A 942 -15.73 -11.60 25.74
CA GLU A 942 -14.27 -11.79 25.65
C GLU A 942 -13.51 -10.46 25.63
N ASN A 943 -14.23 -9.34 25.48
CA ASN A 943 -13.70 -7.98 25.33
C ASN A 943 -12.61 -7.90 24.23
N ARG A 944 -12.90 -8.48 23.06
CA ARG A 944 -12.00 -8.55 21.90
C ARG A 944 -12.76 -8.62 20.57
N LEU A 945 -12.05 -8.33 19.49
CA LEU A 945 -12.54 -8.53 18.13
C LEU A 945 -12.67 -10.02 17.79
N ASN A 946 -13.82 -10.40 17.23
CA ASN A 946 -14.06 -11.71 16.66
C ASN A 946 -14.49 -11.59 15.19
N PHE A 947 -14.16 -12.59 14.41
CA PHE A 947 -14.71 -12.81 13.09
C PHE A 947 -15.65 -14.01 13.14
N LYS A 948 -16.78 -13.92 12.43
CA LYS A 948 -17.72 -15.03 12.27
C LYS A 948 -18.18 -15.17 10.82
N ILE A 949 -18.37 -16.41 10.40
CA ILE A 949 -18.94 -16.72 9.10
C ILE A 949 -19.72 -18.04 9.14
N ASP A 950 -20.81 -18.06 8.38
CA ASP A 950 -21.61 -19.26 8.15
C ASP A 950 -21.36 -19.73 6.72
N LEU A 951 -20.96 -21.00 6.56
CA LEU A 951 -20.66 -21.60 5.27
C LEU A 951 -21.44 -22.89 5.07
N ASP A 952 -21.90 -23.09 3.84
CA ASP A 952 -22.25 -24.41 3.34
C ASP A 952 -21.08 -24.89 2.46
N ILE A 953 -20.73 -26.17 2.54
CA ILE A 953 -19.54 -26.73 1.90
C ILE A 953 -19.89 -28.05 1.20
N TYR A 954 -19.40 -28.27 -0.02
CA TYR A 954 -19.29 -29.62 -0.59
C TYR A 954 -17.98 -30.24 -0.17
N MET A 955 -18.01 -31.48 0.28
CA MET A 955 -16.82 -32.28 0.55
C MET A 955 -16.66 -33.40 -0.47
N ASP A 956 -15.48 -33.47 -1.04
CA ASP A 956 -15.07 -34.45 -2.04
C ASP A 956 -13.86 -35.22 -1.53
N ASN A 957 -13.90 -36.54 -1.73
CA ASN A 957 -12.77 -37.41 -1.46
C ASN A 957 -12.53 -38.34 -2.66
N PRO A 958 -11.90 -37.83 -3.74
CA PRO A 958 -11.78 -38.55 -5.00
C PRO A 958 -10.80 -39.73 -4.94
N PHE A 959 -9.83 -39.72 -4.01
CA PHE A 959 -8.74 -40.71 -3.96
C PHE A 959 -8.93 -41.81 -2.92
N MET A 960 -10.01 -41.78 -2.12
CA MET A 960 -10.27 -42.84 -1.13
C MET A 960 -10.58 -44.17 -1.82
N SER A 961 -9.67 -45.14 -1.66
CA SER A 961 -9.82 -46.48 -2.23
C SER A 961 -9.93 -47.55 -1.15
N VAL A 962 -11.12 -48.12 -0.99
CA VAL A 962 -11.38 -49.19 -0.02
C VAL A 962 -11.29 -50.55 -0.71
N LEU A 963 -10.44 -51.46 -0.19
CA LEU A 963 -10.20 -52.80 -0.73
C LEU A 963 -9.81 -52.79 -2.23
N GLY A 964 -8.92 -51.89 -2.63
CA GLY A 964 -8.43 -51.78 -4.02
C GLY A 964 -9.51 -51.36 -5.02
N GLY A 965 -10.44 -50.49 -4.60
CA GLY A 965 -11.51 -49.94 -5.44
C GLY A 965 -12.74 -50.84 -5.61
N LEU A 966 -12.80 -51.99 -4.92
CA LEU A 966 -13.98 -52.88 -4.95
C LEU A 966 -15.20 -52.28 -4.21
N VAL A 967 -14.96 -51.31 -3.34
CA VAL A 967 -15.96 -50.65 -2.51
C VAL A 967 -16.01 -49.16 -2.85
N THR A 968 -17.21 -48.64 -3.13
CA THR A 968 -17.47 -47.22 -3.41
C THR A 968 -17.98 -46.50 -2.17
N HIS A 969 -17.90 -45.17 -2.15
CA HIS A 969 -18.36 -44.32 -1.05
C HIS A 969 -19.26 -43.16 -1.54
N ASN A 970 -19.87 -42.44 -0.60
CA ASN A 970 -20.75 -41.28 -0.87
C ASN A 970 -20.06 -39.91 -0.72
N LEU A 971 -18.76 -39.86 -0.41
CA LEU A 971 -17.98 -38.61 -0.31
C LEU A 971 -17.63 -37.99 -1.68
N HIS A 972 -18.64 -37.71 -2.50
CA HIS A 972 -18.51 -36.97 -3.76
C HIS A 972 -19.63 -35.93 -3.82
N SER A 973 -19.26 -34.66 -3.87
CA SER A 973 -20.13 -33.51 -3.59
C SER A 973 -20.99 -33.68 -2.32
N TYR A 974 -20.43 -34.25 -1.26
CA TYR A 974 -21.16 -34.50 -0.02
C TYR A 974 -21.47 -33.17 0.69
N PRO A 975 -22.75 -32.81 0.91
CA PRO A 975 -23.10 -31.52 1.48
C PRO A 975 -22.87 -31.49 2.99
N LEU A 976 -22.13 -30.48 3.44
CA LEU A 976 -22.04 -30.03 4.84
C LEU A 976 -22.78 -28.69 4.92
N GLU A 977 -23.92 -28.67 5.61
CA GLU A 977 -24.75 -27.48 5.76
C GLU A 977 -24.53 -26.82 7.12
N ASN A 978 -24.64 -25.50 7.17
CA ASN A 978 -24.58 -24.69 8.40
C ASN A 978 -23.27 -24.87 9.20
N VAL A 979 -22.13 -24.82 8.52
CA VAL A 979 -20.81 -24.79 9.17
C VAL A 979 -20.59 -23.39 9.77
N HIS A 980 -20.87 -23.26 11.05
CA HIS A 980 -20.71 -22.03 11.82
C HIS A 980 -19.28 -21.90 12.35
N LEU A 981 -18.53 -20.94 11.81
CA LEU A 981 -17.16 -20.66 12.20
C LEU A 981 -17.07 -19.32 12.93
N GLN A 982 -16.40 -19.31 14.07
CA GLN A 982 -16.12 -18.09 14.80
C GLN A 982 -14.81 -18.21 15.57
N GLY A 983 -14.14 -17.08 15.72
CA GLY A 983 -13.07 -16.92 16.69
C GLY A 983 -12.38 -15.57 16.55
N PRO A 984 -11.24 -15.38 17.21
CA PRO A 984 -10.68 -14.06 17.36
C PRO A 984 -9.97 -13.50 16.14
N LEU A 985 -10.04 -12.17 16.02
CA LEU A 985 -9.21 -11.36 15.14
C LEU A 985 -8.17 -10.63 16.00
N THR A 986 -6.89 -10.82 15.66
CA THR A 986 -5.73 -10.28 16.38
C THR A 986 -4.70 -9.72 15.41
N PHE A 987 -3.65 -9.10 15.93
CA PHE A 987 -2.54 -8.56 15.15
C PHE A 987 -1.21 -9.11 15.67
N LEU A 988 -0.39 -9.60 14.74
CA LEU A 988 0.98 -10.08 15.00
C LEU A 988 1.92 -8.89 15.25
N ASP A 989 3.09 -9.14 15.85
CA ASP A 989 4.08 -8.11 16.21
C ASP A 989 4.60 -7.30 14.99
N ASP A 990 4.46 -7.83 13.78
CA ASP A 990 4.79 -7.18 12.50
C ASP A 990 3.61 -6.40 11.88
N GLY A 991 2.48 -6.29 12.58
CA GLY A 991 1.29 -5.56 12.14
C GLY A 991 0.31 -6.37 11.30
N ARG A 992 0.64 -7.62 10.92
CA ARG A 992 -0.24 -8.47 10.13
C ARG A 992 -1.49 -8.89 10.91
N MET A 993 -2.62 -8.91 10.22
CA MET A 993 -3.89 -9.38 10.76
C MET A 993 -3.86 -10.91 10.86
N ASN A 994 -4.31 -11.46 11.98
CA ASN A 994 -4.44 -12.90 12.23
C ASN A 994 -5.86 -13.22 12.70
N ILE A 995 -6.58 -14.04 11.95
CA ILE A 995 -7.92 -14.52 12.27
C ILE A 995 -7.83 -16.02 12.57
N GLU A 996 -8.32 -16.42 13.74
CA GLU A 996 -8.39 -17.83 14.14
C GLU A 996 -9.85 -18.22 14.28
N LEU A 997 -10.35 -19.02 13.35
CA LEU A 997 -11.71 -19.51 13.35
C LEU A 997 -11.77 -20.93 13.87
N SER A 998 -12.85 -21.24 14.58
CA SER A 998 -13.17 -22.59 15.01
C SER A 998 -14.65 -22.92 14.77
N ASN A 999 -14.98 -24.18 14.53
CA ASN A 999 -16.38 -24.59 14.42
C ASN A 999 -17.08 -24.56 15.77
N LEU A 1000 -18.25 -23.92 15.82
CA LEU A 1000 -19.04 -23.80 17.05
C LEU A 1000 -19.85 -25.07 17.37
N GLU A 1001 -20.26 -25.79 16.32
CA GLU A 1001 -21.13 -26.94 16.42
C GLU A 1001 -20.45 -28.21 15.92
N GLN A 1002 -20.95 -29.37 16.37
CA GLN A 1002 -20.45 -30.65 15.91
C GLN A 1002 -20.89 -30.92 14.47
N ILE A 1003 -19.92 -31.10 13.58
CA ILE A 1003 -20.16 -31.47 12.18
C ILE A 1003 -20.14 -33.00 12.08
N LYS A 1004 -21.16 -33.61 11.46
CA LYS A 1004 -21.26 -35.07 11.28
C LYS A 1004 -21.13 -35.45 9.81
N LEU A 1005 -20.32 -36.47 9.55
CA LEU A 1005 -20.12 -37.05 8.23
C LEU A 1005 -20.56 -38.51 8.26
N ASP A 1006 -21.67 -38.81 7.58
CA ASP A 1006 -22.17 -40.17 7.46
C ASP A 1006 -21.59 -40.82 6.20
N VAL A 1007 -20.50 -41.57 6.38
CA VAL A 1007 -19.82 -42.28 5.29
C VAL A 1007 -20.50 -43.62 5.06
N VAL A 1008 -21.00 -43.81 3.85
CA VAL A 1008 -21.69 -45.03 3.39
C VAL A 1008 -20.82 -45.74 2.37
N LEU A 1009 -20.50 -47.01 2.63
CA LEU A 1009 -19.71 -47.86 1.75
C LEU A 1009 -20.61 -48.86 1.02
N ASN A 1010 -20.40 -49.06 -0.28
CA ASN A 1010 -21.14 -50.01 -1.13
C ASN A 1010 -20.20 -50.95 -1.89
N LEU A 1011 -20.58 -52.21 -2.07
CA LEU A 1011 -19.84 -53.17 -2.91
C LEU A 1011 -20.18 -52.92 -4.38
N SER A 1012 -19.18 -52.94 -5.25
CA SER A 1012 -19.40 -52.81 -6.69
C SER A 1012 -20.45 -53.82 -7.20
N GLY A 1013 -21.55 -53.32 -7.77
CA GLY A 1013 -22.70 -54.12 -8.24
C GLY A 1013 -23.82 -54.36 -7.21
N PHE A 1014 -23.68 -53.91 -5.97
CA PHE A 1014 -24.70 -53.94 -4.91
C PHE A 1014 -24.83 -52.55 -4.26
N ASN A 1015 -25.69 -51.71 -4.82
CA ASN A 1015 -25.97 -50.37 -4.30
C ASN A 1015 -27.23 -50.40 -3.43
N SER A 1016 -27.13 -49.99 -2.18
CA SER A 1016 -28.29 -49.77 -1.29
C SER A 1016 -28.13 -48.43 -0.57
N GLU A 1017 -29.23 -47.74 -0.29
CA GLU A 1017 -29.20 -46.46 0.46
C GLU A 1017 -28.56 -46.61 1.85
N SER A 1018 -28.58 -47.81 2.43
CA SER A 1018 -28.01 -48.10 3.74
C SER A 1018 -26.53 -48.54 3.69
N GLY A 1019 -25.99 -48.77 2.49
CA GLY A 1019 -24.67 -49.36 2.30
C GLY A 1019 -24.53 -50.80 2.80
N ILE A 1020 -23.40 -51.42 2.47
CA ILE A 1020 -22.98 -52.69 3.09
C ILE A 1020 -22.29 -52.45 4.44
N ALA A 1021 -21.70 -51.26 4.61
CA ALA A 1021 -20.98 -50.80 5.78
C ALA A 1021 -21.17 -49.28 5.89
N ARG A 1022 -21.16 -48.77 7.12
CA ARG A 1022 -21.28 -47.33 7.38
C ARG A 1022 -20.42 -46.92 8.57
N MET A 1023 -19.92 -45.70 8.54
CA MET A 1023 -19.33 -45.03 9.70
C MET A 1023 -19.86 -43.60 9.79
N THR A 1024 -20.07 -43.14 11.02
CA THR A 1024 -20.34 -41.73 11.29
C THR A 1024 -19.07 -41.13 11.89
N LEU A 1025 -18.42 -40.27 11.12
CA LEU A 1025 -17.32 -39.43 11.60
C LEU A 1025 -17.90 -38.11 12.12
N ALA A 1026 -17.16 -37.47 13.01
CA ALA A 1026 -17.50 -36.14 13.49
C ALA A 1026 -16.28 -35.27 13.72
N ILE A 1027 -16.50 -33.98 13.51
CA ILE A 1027 -15.61 -32.92 13.95
C ILE A 1027 -16.31 -32.26 15.13
N ALA A 1028 -15.76 -32.42 16.33
CA ALA A 1028 -16.35 -31.84 17.54
C ALA A 1028 -16.25 -30.30 17.52
N PRO A 1029 -17.01 -29.58 18.35
CA PRO A 1029 -16.82 -28.14 18.51
C PRO A 1029 -15.35 -27.82 18.87
N GLY A 1030 -14.74 -26.90 18.10
CA GLY A 1030 -13.33 -26.53 18.23
C GLY A 1030 -12.32 -27.43 17.50
N ASP A 1031 -12.76 -28.56 16.93
CA ASP A 1031 -11.88 -29.53 16.25
C ASP A 1031 -11.67 -29.22 14.74
N MET A 1032 -12.42 -28.27 14.16
CA MET A 1032 -12.06 -27.60 12.91
C MET A 1032 -11.48 -26.25 13.27
N SER A 1033 -10.24 -25.99 12.87
CA SER A 1033 -9.58 -24.70 13.03
C SER A 1033 -9.16 -24.18 11.67
N LEU A 1034 -9.53 -22.93 11.33
CA LEU A 1034 -9.01 -22.22 10.16
C LEU A 1034 -8.30 -20.97 10.64
N GLN A 1035 -7.01 -20.84 10.32
CA GLN A 1035 -6.22 -19.67 10.64
C GLN A 1035 -5.87 -18.90 9.36
N GLN A 1036 -6.06 -17.60 9.38
CA GLN A 1036 -5.82 -16.72 8.24
C GLN A 1036 -4.93 -15.57 8.67
N ILE A 1037 -3.87 -15.33 7.90
CA ILE A 1037 -2.91 -14.27 8.18
C ILE A 1037 -2.83 -13.36 6.96
N SER A 1038 -2.82 -12.04 7.14
CA SER A 1038 -2.58 -11.13 6.02
C SER A 1038 -1.18 -11.32 5.44
N GLN A 1039 -0.98 -10.95 4.19
CA GLN A 1039 0.36 -10.97 3.58
C GLN A 1039 1.35 -10.08 4.34
N PRO A 1040 2.67 -10.34 4.21
CA PRO A 1040 3.71 -9.39 4.59
C PRO A 1040 3.44 -8.03 3.96
N MET A 1041 3.68 -6.98 4.75
CA MET A 1041 3.32 -5.62 4.38
C MET A 1041 4.33 -4.90 3.50
N LYS A 1042 5.54 -5.46 3.36
CA LYS A 1042 6.73 -4.82 2.77
C LYS A 1042 7.43 -5.71 1.76
#